data_AF-A0A352HSR7-F1
#
_entry.id   AF-A0A352HSR7-F1
#
_cell.length_a   1.000
_cell.length_b   1.000
_cell.length_c   1.000
_cell.angle_alpha   90.00
_cell.angle_beta   90.00
_cell.angle_gamma   90.00
#
_symmetry.space_group_name_H-M   'P 1'
#
loop_
_entity.id
_entity.type
_entity.pdbx_description
1 polymer ?
#
loop_
_entity_poly.entity_id
_entity_poly.type
_entity_poly.pdbx_seq_one_letter_code
_entity_poly.pdbx_strand_id
1 'polypeptide(L)'
;MEARFHGVFGNDVPYTVDPTINAMRELKENYDAEHDALQNAQQANCDDVNRRQAIGRQIDKCENENLLNYLSEKQFIPNASMPTGIVSFNFLTRNKADDLSGLITERNNLTAQRQPGQQNNDAVRIERRLTEVKRNIDRIKRNSTATRDIRTALNEYAPGQTVVVSEQNHVSAGVVFRGTYNQETDRRAILRCTHCGHVEYTRENMPEGGMVCPKCGARMRGMLDQNMYFTEAYEPVGFSVDQNSNSNREERTEKRFYDIRPVLLSTNWEQGNRVDAVNMCQILPSPDNGRILFYNAGIGRGFALCKKCGRAEVETAFGIEPGTIPPAVRPGNHKPLWYTGNNCDANNGDIARHVVLTGEQPTCYSALRFMTEPGGATYENDEQLAFSLGVVLTRALAKVIGIDEGELDFGVKQEREAWVLFIYDTAKGGCGYSTRLADADESQKVFDEARKALEASSCKCEEAETGGACTKCLIDRSNYRYAHKLSKRKALEWLQRQKAGVVTIPETVRRQSPEARVEYEKIKRIARTAVNNGVREMTFFVSDENGDCAISEWTSRNSEMGRLLHNAVDKGVAVTLNVEYHPEYHTDEADKLPFVGLTGQDGKFPDCTVNFIGDMGDLKTMLEVKYDDNSAKRYFTSEKEVLPFSGKWGEDCTQLFVEDNPAVSYTPVDEPTYTPQPDVIIRQGCTPASEIMVGSYFSEAICGGNILQSDDLEKIQGILSGQDVQITFSDKYVNSALACLMFVYLVKEMRDLFKFTIRDINLQLESNDDKTYPWDVNKKISMNFATAGEARRYLADCIKNVLGVEAEVLPFNATHHRWIRLTTARGVVEIRPDHGISGGWYSKMSYFNLNDLDGSVQAFKSNTDDEILYYVIIKPAR
;
A
#
# COMPACT_ATOMS: atom_id res chain seq x y z
N MET A 1 10.05 -25.35 -21.08
CA MET A 1 8.76 -24.62 -21.10
C MET A 1 9.03 -23.15 -21.35
N GLU A 2 9.95 -22.55 -20.60
CA GLU A 2 10.66 -21.29 -20.89
C GLU A 2 11.06 -21.13 -22.37
N ALA A 3 11.80 -22.09 -22.94
CA ALA A 3 12.18 -22.04 -24.36
C ALA A 3 10.98 -21.96 -25.34
N ARG A 4 9.80 -22.49 -24.96
CA ARG A 4 8.57 -22.35 -25.76
C ARG A 4 7.89 -20.99 -25.54
N PHE A 5 7.92 -20.46 -24.31
CA PHE A 5 7.39 -19.13 -23.99
C PHE A 5 8.18 -18.06 -24.76
N HIS A 6 9.51 -18.08 -24.70
CA HIS A 6 10.37 -17.18 -25.46
C HIS A 6 10.27 -17.37 -26.97
N GLY A 7 9.99 -18.60 -27.44
CA GLY A 7 9.70 -18.87 -28.84
C GLY A 7 8.40 -18.22 -29.36
N VAL A 8 7.47 -17.82 -28.47
CA VAL A 8 6.20 -17.17 -28.85
C VAL A 8 6.21 -15.67 -28.54
N PHE A 9 6.74 -15.27 -27.38
CA PHE A 9 6.63 -13.89 -26.87
C PHE A 9 7.93 -13.08 -26.99
N GLY A 10 9.05 -13.69 -27.38
CA GLY A 10 10.36 -13.05 -27.48
C GLY A 10 11.25 -13.31 -26.26
N ASN A 11 12.57 -13.19 -26.43
CA ASN A 11 13.55 -13.47 -25.39
C ASN A 11 13.57 -12.42 -24.28
N ASP A 12 13.13 -11.19 -24.58
CA ASP A 12 13.24 -10.04 -23.67
C ASP A 12 12.01 -9.87 -22.76
N VAL A 13 11.01 -10.76 -22.90
CA VAL A 13 9.78 -10.71 -22.08
C VAL A 13 10.02 -11.43 -20.75
N PRO A 14 9.96 -10.71 -19.60
CA PRO A 14 10.10 -11.34 -18.30
C PRO A 14 8.96 -12.34 -18.06
N TYR A 15 9.29 -13.53 -17.58
CA TYR A 15 8.32 -14.59 -17.34
C TYR A 15 8.41 -15.08 -15.89
N THR A 16 7.24 -15.33 -15.28
CA THR A 16 7.10 -15.78 -13.89
C THR A 16 6.49 -17.17 -13.85
N VAL A 17 7.25 -18.19 -14.29
CA VAL A 17 6.76 -19.59 -14.27
C VAL A 17 6.53 -20.06 -12.84
N ASP A 18 7.43 -19.76 -11.90
CA ASP A 18 7.29 -20.23 -10.51
C ASP A 18 6.07 -19.63 -9.79
N PRO A 19 5.79 -18.30 -9.86
CA PRO A 19 4.54 -17.74 -9.37
C PRO A 19 3.30 -18.36 -10.00
N THR A 20 3.33 -18.63 -11.32
CA THR A 20 2.20 -19.26 -12.03
C THR A 20 1.96 -20.69 -11.55
N ILE A 21 3.03 -21.48 -11.36
CA ILE A 21 2.96 -22.85 -10.83
C ILE A 21 2.40 -22.84 -9.40
N ASN A 22 2.87 -21.92 -8.56
CA ASN A 22 2.40 -21.82 -7.18
C ASN A 22 0.91 -21.45 -7.12
N ALA A 23 0.46 -20.48 -7.92
CA ALA A 23 -0.95 -20.13 -8.03
C ALA A 23 -1.80 -21.31 -8.53
N MET A 24 -1.33 -22.06 -9.54
CA MET A 24 -2.04 -23.28 -10.00
C MET A 24 -2.11 -24.36 -8.92
N ARG A 25 -1.07 -24.54 -8.12
CA ARG A 25 -1.04 -25.52 -7.02
C ARG A 25 -2.05 -25.16 -5.95
N GLU A 26 -2.07 -23.89 -5.52
CA GLU A 26 -3.05 -23.39 -4.55
C GLU A 26 -4.50 -23.54 -5.05
N LEU A 27 -4.74 -23.29 -6.35
CA LEU A 27 -6.07 -23.48 -6.94
C LEU A 27 -6.51 -24.95 -6.94
N LYS A 28 -5.57 -25.87 -7.20
CA LYS A 28 -5.82 -27.30 -7.13
C LYS A 28 -6.10 -27.75 -5.70
N GLU A 29 -5.28 -27.34 -4.74
CA GLU A 29 -5.46 -27.67 -3.33
C GLU A 29 -6.83 -27.20 -2.82
N ASN A 30 -7.25 -25.99 -3.19
CA ASN A 30 -8.58 -25.47 -2.87
C ASN A 30 -9.72 -26.28 -3.53
N TYR A 31 -9.55 -26.69 -4.79
CA TYR A 31 -10.54 -27.52 -5.50
C TYR A 31 -10.67 -28.90 -4.84
N ASP A 32 -9.54 -29.56 -4.58
CA ASP A 32 -9.51 -30.89 -3.97
C ASP A 32 -10.15 -30.84 -2.57
N ALA A 33 -9.85 -29.81 -1.77
CA ALA A 33 -10.48 -29.61 -0.46
C ALA A 33 -12.01 -29.43 -0.55
N GLU A 34 -12.51 -28.69 -1.55
CA GLU A 34 -13.95 -28.51 -1.77
C GLU A 34 -14.60 -29.84 -2.20
N HIS A 35 -13.97 -30.58 -3.12
CA HIS A 35 -14.46 -31.88 -3.59
C HIS A 35 -14.48 -32.94 -2.48
N ASP A 36 -13.41 -33.05 -1.70
CA ASP A 36 -13.32 -33.97 -0.57
C ASP A 36 -14.37 -33.65 0.50
N ALA A 37 -14.62 -32.37 0.78
CA ALA A 37 -15.67 -31.95 1.70
C ALA A 37 -17.07 -32.39 1.23
N LEU A 38 -17.35 -32.31 -0.09
CA LEU A 38 -18.60 -32.79 -0.68
C LEU A 38 -18.74 -34.31 -0.56
N GLN A 39 -17.67 -35.06 -0.83
CA GLN A 39 -17.68 -36.52 -0.73
C GLN A 39 -17.88 -36.97 0.72
N ASN A 40 -17.14 -36.39 1.66
CA ASN A 40 -17.28 -36.66 3.10
C ASN A 40 -18.69 -36.35 3.60
N ALA A 41 -19.28 -35.25 3.14
CA ALA A 41 -20.64 -34.89 3.48
C ALA A 41 -21.69 -35.86 2.92
N GLN A 42 -21.48 -36.39 1.71
CA GLN A 42 -22.35 -37.39 1.12
C GLN A 42 -22.33 -38.70 1.92
N GLN A 43 -21.14 -39.11 2.40
CA GLN A 43 -20.97 -40.28 3.24
C GLN A 43 -21.59 -40.10 4.62
N ALA A 44 -21.39 -38.95 5.26
CA ALA A 44 -21.90 -38.64 6.60
C ALA A 44 -23.44 -38.56 6.68
N ASN A 45 -24.11 -38.30 5.55
CA ASN A 45 -25.57 -38.20 5.46
C ASN A 45 -26.19 -39.37 4.68
N CYS A 46 -25.60 -40.56 4.76
CA CYS A 46 -26.02 -41.74 4.00
C CYS A 46 -27.47 -42.19 4.29
N ASP A 47 -27.95 -41.97 5.51
CA ASP A 47 -29.29 -42.37 5.97
C ASP A 47 -30.42 -41.45 5.48
N ASP A 48 -30.09 -40.21 5.07
CA ASP A 48 -31.05 -39.26 4.50
C ASP A 48 -30.99 -39.30 2.97
N VAL A 49 -31.92 -40.05 2.37
CA VAL A 49 -31.99 -40.26 0.92
C VAL A 49 -32.07 -38.95 0.14
N ASN A 50 -32.81 -37.96 0.65
CA ASN A 50 -33.03 -36.69 -0.05
C ASN A 50 -31.76 -35.83 0.01
N ARG A 51 -31.12 -35.79 1.19
CA ARG A 51 -29.87 -35.05 1.38
C ARG A 51 -28.72 -35.67 0.59
N ARG A 52 -28.61 -37.01 0.58
CA ARG A 52 -27.64 -37.74 -0.24
C ARG A 52 -27.79 -37.45 -1.73
N GLN A 53 -29.03 -37.39 -2.24
CA GLN A 53 -29.30 -37.02 -3.63
C GLN A 53 -28.95 -35.56 -3.94
N ALA A 54 -29.23 -34.63 -3.02
CA ALA A 54 -28.89 -33.22 -3.20
C ALA A 54 -27.36 -33.01 -3.27
N ILE A 55 -26.60 -33.66 -2.39
CA ILE A 55 -25.13 -33.61 -2.38
C ILE A 55 -24.56 -34.25 -3.65
N GLY A 56 -25.12 -35.39 -4.09
CA GLY A 56 -24.71 -36.04 -5.33
C GLY A 56 -24.85 -35.13 -6.56
N ARG A 57 -25.92 -34.33 -6.62
CA ARG A 57 -26.09 -33.33 -7.69
C ARG A 57 -25.04 -32.21 -7.64
N GLN A 58 -24.51 -31.89 -6.46
CA GLN A 58 -23.47 -30.88 -6.30
C GLN A 58 -22.08 -31.44 -6.64
N ILE A 59 -21.77 -32.69 -6.28
CA ILE A 59 -20.57 -33.39 -6.74
C ILE A 59 -20.57 -33.45 -8.26
N ASP A 60 -21.69 -33.87 -8.87
CA ASP A 60 -21.87 -33.86 -10.32
C ASP A 60 -21.66 -32.44 -10.90
N LYS A 61 -22.07 -31.38 -10.21
CA LYS A 61 -21.87 -30.00 -10.68
C LYS A 61 -20.40 -29.60 -10.62
N CYS A 62 -19.70 -29.93 -9.52
CA CYS A 62 -18.28 -29.65 -9.32
C CYS A 62 -17.43 -30.37 -10.37
N GLU A 63 -17.64 -31.67 -10.55
CA GLU A 63 -16.86 -32.50 -11.48
C GLU A 63 -17.12 -32.19 -12.96
N ASN A 64 -18.30 -31.66 -13.28
CA ASN A 64 -18.67 -31.29 -14.65
C ASN A 64 -18.56 -29.77 -14.91
N GLU A 65 -17.97 -29.00 -13.99
CA GLU A 65 -17.71 -27.57 -14.20
C GLU A 65 -16.66 -27.37 -15.31
N ASN A 66 -16.85 -26.35 -16.14
CA ASN A 66 -15.89 -26.05 -17.20
C ASN A 66 -14.61 -25.47 -16.59
N LEU A 67 -13.46 -26.12 -16.83
CA LEU A 67 -12.17 -25.70 -16.28
C LEU A 67 -11.82 -24.23 -16.59
N LEU A 68 -12.11 -23.75 -17.79
CA LEU A 68 -11.82 -22.35 -18.15
C LEU A 68 -12.68 -21.39 -17.33
N ASN A 69 -13.96 -21.71 -17.13
CA ASN A 69 -14.83 -20.93 -16.25
C ASN A 69 -14.30 -20.93 -14.81
N TYR A 70 -13.91 -22.10 -14.28
CA TYR A 70 -13.36 -22.21 -12.92
C TYR A 70 -12.09 -21.35 -12.75
N LEU A 71 -11.13 -21.45 -13.68
CA LEU A 71 -9.89 -20.67 -13.65
C LEU A 71 -10.16 -19.17 -13.78
N SER A 72 -11.12 -18.77 -14.61
CA SER A 72 -11.52 -17.37 -14.77
C SER A 72 -12.25 -16.86 -13.51
N GLU A 73 -13.10 -17.67 -12.87
CA GLU A 73 -13.75 -17.31 -11.60
C GLU A 73 -12.74 -17.04 -10.49
N LYS A 74 -11.66 -17.81 -10.45
CA LYS A 74 -10.56 -17.64 -9.50
C LYS A 74 -9.53 -16.60 -9.93
N GLN A 75 -9.80 -15.85 -11.01
CA GLN A 75 -8.93 -14.79 -11.55
C GLN A 75 -7.52 -15.29 -11.96
N PHE A 76 -7.38 -16.58 -12.26
CA PHE A 76 -6.12 -17.15 -12.75
C PHE A 76 -5.88 -16.78 -14.22
N ILE A 77 -6.95 -16.71 -15.01
CA ILE A 77 -6.95 -16.18 -16.37
C ILE A 77 -7.78 -14.90 -16.43
N PRO A 78 -7.46 -13.94 -17.33
CA PRO A 78 -8.28 -12.77 -17.55
C PRO A 78 -9.73 -13.15 -17.88
N ASN A 79 -10.69 -12.39 -17.36
CA ASN A 79 -12.11 -12.53 -17.69
C ASN A 79 -12.35 -12.03 -19.13
N ALA A 80 -11.83 -12.74 -20.14
CA ALA A 80 -11.98 -12.40 -21.55
C ALA A 80 -13.42 -12.69 -22.02
N SER A 81 -14.38 -11.86 -21.61
CA SER A 81 -15.82 -12.02 -21.87
C SER A 81 -16.44 -13.33 -21.34
N MET A 82 -15.75 -14.06 -20.46
CA MET A 82 -16.34 -15.20 -19.77
C MET A 82 -17.19 -14.71 -18.60
N PRO A 83 -18.43 -15.17 -18.45
CA PRO A 83 -19.28 -14.74 -17.36
C PRO A 83 -18.81 -15.47 -16.10
N THR A 84 -18.15 -14.75 -15.19
CA THR A 84 -17.58 -15.31 -13.95
C THR A 84 -18.19 -14.63 -12.73
N GLY A 85 -18.27 -15.31 -11.58
CA GLY A 85 -18.94 -14.74 -10.39
C GLY A 85 -20.44 -14.57 -10.63
N ILE A 86 -20.98 -15.47 -11.46
CA ILE A 86 -22.39 -15.53 -11.77
C ILE A 86 -23.09 -16.22 -10.61
N VAL A 87 -24.15 -15.59 -10.13
CA VAL A 87 -25.09 -16.27 -9.25
C VAL A 87 -26.28 -16.76 -10.06
N SER A 88 -26.59 -18.05 -9.91
CA SER A 88 -27.72 -18.68 -10.60
C SER A 88 -29.02 -18.47 -9.84
N PHE A 89 -30.09 -18.11 -10.55
CA PHE A 89 -31.47 -18.18 -10.07
C PHE A 89 -32.17 -19.36 -10.70
N ASN A 90 -32.48 -20.37 -9.89
CA ASN A 90 -33.17 -21.57 -10.32
C ASN A 90 -34.69 -21.37 -10.22
N PHE A 91 -35.37 -21.41 -11.37
CA PHE A 91 -36.82 -21.32 -11.48
C PHE A 91 -37.44 -22.60 -12.06
N LEU A 92 -36.80 -23.75 -11.81
CA LEU A 92 -37.29 -25.07 -12.21
C LEU A 92 -38.59 -25.42 -11.47
N THR A 93 -39.71 -25.30 -12.16
CA THR A 93 -41.03 -25.76 -11.68
C THR A 93 -41.09 -27.28 -11.50
N ARG A 94 -41.98 -27.76 -10.63
CA ARG A 94 -42.21 -29.21 -10.39
C ARG A 94 -42.30 -30.06 -11.66
N ASN A 95 -43.16 -29.72 -12.62
CA ASN A 95 -43.34 -30.53 -13.84
C ASN A 95 -42.02 -30.71 -14.61
N LYS A 96 -41.26 -29.63 -14.78
CA LYS A 96 -39.94 -29.67 -15.43
C LYS A 96 -38.91 -30.44 -14.60
N ALA A 97 -39.02 -30.43 -13.27
CA ALA A 97 -38.16 -31.21 -12.38
C ALA A 97 -38.42 -32.72 -12.52
N ASP A 98 -39.69 -33.12 -12.62
CA ASP A 98 -40.09 -34.51 -12.87
C ASP A 98 -39.59 -35.00 -14.25
N ASP A 99 -39.76 -34.18 -15.30
CA ASP A 99 -39.21 -34.45 -16.64
C ASP A 99 -37.68 -34.60 -16.60
N LEU A 100 -37.00 -33.68 -15.92
CA LEU A 100 -35.55 -33.70 -15.77
C LEU A 100 -35.07 -34.96 -15.04
N SER A 101 -35.77 -35.36 -13.97
CA SER A 101 -35.47 -36.57 -13.22
C SER A 101 -35.62 -37.83 -14.09
N GLY A 102 -36.69 -37.89 -14.91
CA GLY A 102 -36.88 -38.97 -15.89
C GLY A 102 -35.73 -39.09 -16.88
N LEU A 103 -35.30 -37.96 -17.46
CA LEU A 103 -34.17 -37.90 -18.39
C LEU A 103 -32.84 -38.26 -17.74
N ILE A 104 -32.60 -37.88 -16.47
CA ILE A 104 -31.38 -38.26 -15.74
C ILE A 104 -31.34 -39.77 -15.50
N THR A 105 -32.46 -40.37 -15.09
CA THR A 105 -32.57 -41.84 -14.94
C THR A 105 -32.30 -42.54 -16.27
N GLU A 106 -32.88 -42.04 -17.36
CA GLU A 106 -32.63 -42.57 -18.71
C GLU A 106 -31.15 -42.45 -19.10
N ARG A 107 -30.52 -41.30 -18.87
CA ARG A 107 -29.08 -41.07 -19.09
C ARG A 107 -28.24 -42.09 -18.33
N ASN A 108 -28.52 -42.29 -17.04
CA ASN A 108 -27.76 -43.22 -16.20
C ASN A 108 -27.89 -44.66 -16.70
N ASN A 109 -29.10 -45.08 -17.05
CA ASN A 109 -29.36 -46.40 -17.62
C ASN A 109 -28.62 -46.62 -18.95
N LEU A 110 -28.67 -45.65 -19.86
CA LEU A 110 -27.94 -45.70 -21.15
C LEU A 110 -26.43 -45.69 -20.95
N THR A 111 -25.93 -44.98 -19.95
CA THR A 111 -24.50 -44.94 -19.62
C THR A 111 -24.03 -46.28 -19.06
N ALA A 112 -24.83 -46.92 -18.22
CA ALA A 112 -24.54 -48.26 -17.70
C ALA A 112 -24.58 -49.35 -18.79
N GLN A 113 -25.41 -49.17 -19.83
CA GLN A 113 -25.49 -50.07 -20.99
C GLN A 113 -24.34 -49.88 -22.00
N ARG A 114 -23.49 -48.86 -21.82
CA ARG A 114 -22.37 -48.56 -22.72
C ARG A 114 -21.21 -49.53 -22.49
N GLN A 115 -20.93 -50.39 -23.47
CA GLN A 115 -19.72 -51.22 -23.48
C GLN A 115 -18.60 -50.53 -24.29
N PRO A 116 -17.47 -50.14 -23.68
CA PRO A 116 -16.37 -49.53 -24.42
C PRO A 116 -15.70 -50.55 -25.36
N GLY A 117 -15.67 -50.25 -26.66
CA GLY A 117 -14.87 -51.00 -27.65
C GLY A 117 -15.64 -51.87 -28.67
N GLN A 118 -16.96 -51.96 -28.64
CA GLN A 118 -17.75 -52.68 -29.65
C GLN A 118 -18.44 -51.74 -30.67
N GLN A 119 -18.04 -51.80 -31.94
CA GLN A 119 -18.72 -51.10 -33.05
C GLN A 119 -19.89 -51.92 -33.61
N ASN A 120 -20.95 -52.14 -32.81
CA ASN A 120 -22.20 -52.73 -33.28
C ASN A 120 -23.30 -51.65 -33.43
N ASN A 121 -24.33 -51.90 -34.26
CA ASN A 121 -25.47 -50.99 -34.51
C ASN A 121 -26.18 -50.56 -33.22
N ASP A 122 -26.23 -51.42 -32.21
CA ASP A 122 -26.83 -51.10 -30.91
C ASP A 122 -26.00 -50.08 -30.11
N ALA A 123 -24.67 -50.14 -30.19
CA ALA A 123 -23.80 -49.16 -29.55
C ALA A 123 -23.96 -47.75 -30.17
N VAL A 124 -24.06 -47.67 -31.50
CA VAL A 124 -24.33 -46.42 -32.23
C VAL A 124 -25.71 -45.85 -31.86
N ARG A 125 -26.73 -46.72 -31.71
CA ARG A 125 -28.08 -46.32 -31.27
C ARG A 125 -28.07 -45.77 -29.84
N ILE A 126 -27.36 -46.44 -28.92
CA ILE A 126 -27.21 -45.99 -27.52
C ILE A 126 -26.50 -44.64 -27.48
N GLU A 127 -25.39 -44.45 -28.21
CA GLU A 127 -24.67 -43.17 -28.23
C GLU A 127 -25.51 -42.02 -28.82
N ARG A 128 -26.28 -42.28 -29.89
CA ARG A 128 -27.20 -41.29 -30.46
C ARG A 128 -28.27 -40.88 -29.45
N ARG A 129 -28.89 -41.85 -28.75
CA ARG A 129 -29.91 -41.58 -27.73
C ARG A 129 -29.31 -40.86 -26.51
N LEU A 130 -28.13 -41.27 -26.07
CA LEU A 130 -27.42 -40.64 -24.95
C LEU A 130 -27.08 -39.18 -25.27
N THR A 131 -26.70 -38.88 -26.51
CA THR A 131 -26.49 -37.50 -26.98
C THR A 131 -27.79 -36.68 -26.98
N GLU A 132 -28.90 -37.28 -27.42
CA GLU A 132 -30.22 -36.62 -27.42
C GLU A 132 -30.71 -36.33 -25.99
N VAL A 133 -30.61 -37.31 -25.08
CA VAL A 133 -30.98 -37.17 -23.67
C VAL A 133 -30.12 -36.09 -23.01
N LYS A 134 -28.81 -36.05 -23.25
CA LYS A 134 -27.93 -34.98 -22.77
C LYS A 134 -28.38 -33.60 -23.27
N ARG A 135 -28.67 -33.46 -24.57
CA ARG A 135 -29.19 -32.18 -25.14
C ARG A 135 -30.49 -31.74 -24.49
N ASN A 136 -31.41 -32.68 -24.22
CA ASN A 136 -32.69 -32.37 -23.57
C ASN A 136 -32.50 -31.95 -22.11
N ILE A 137 -31.61 -32.61 -21.36
CA ILE A 137 -31.20 -32.21 -20.02
C ILE A 137 -30.65 -30.78 -20.04
N ASP A 138 -29.71 -30.49 -20.95
CA ASP A 138 -29.10 -29.16 -21.06
C ASP A 138 -30.11 -28.08 -21.47
N ARG A 139 -31.10 -28.44 -22.29
CA ARG A 139 -32.20 -27.53 -22.66
C ARG A 139 -33.08 -27.19 -21.46
N ILE A 140 -33.47 -28.19 -20.67
CA ILE A 140 -34.28 -27.96 -19.46
C ILE A 140 -33.51 -27.09 -18.47
N LYS A 141 -32.24 -27.43 -18.19
CA LYS A 141 -31.38 -26.67 -17.26
C LYS A 141 -31.21 -25.21 -17.68
N ARG A 142 -30.96 -24.95 -18.98
CA ARG A 142 -30.85 -23.59 -19.53
C ARG A 142 -32.17 -22.83 -19.44
N ASN A 143 -33.29 -23.49 -19.74
CA ASN A 143 -34.62 -22.88 -19.70
C ASN A 143 -35.24 -22.82 -18.30
N SER A 144 -34.48 -23.15 -17.26
CA SER A 144 -34.90 -23.12 -15.86
C SER A 144 -33.90 -22.40 -14.94
N THR A 145 -32.90 -21.73 -15.52
CA THR A 145 -31.85 -21.03 -14.77
C THR A 145 -31.59 -19.67 -15.39
N ALA A 146 -31.57 -18.63 -14.57
CA ALA A 146 -31.16 -17.28 -14.95
C ALA A 146 -29.89 -16.90 -14.19
N THR A 147 -29.16 -15.92 -14.68
CA THR A 147 -27.79 -15.63 -14.23
C THR A 147 -27.56 -14.13 -14.12
N ARG A 148 -26.96 -13.68 -13.01
CA ARG A 148 -26.56 -12.29 -12.77
C ARG A 148 -25.21 -12.24 -12.09
N ASP A 149 -24.51 -11.11 -12.16
CA ASP A 149 -23.37 -10.84 -11.30
C ASP A 149 -23.80 -10.84 -9.81
N ILE A 150 -22.85 -11.11 -8.92
CA ILE A 150 -23.12 -11.25 -7.47
C ILE A 150 -23.79 -10.02 -6.85
N ARG A 151 -23.38 -8.80 -7.21
CA ARG A 151 -23.95 -7.56 -6.67
C ARG A 151 -25.43 -7.42 -7.08
N THR A 152 -25.72 -7.62 -8.36
CA THR A 152 -27.09 -7.58 -8.88
C THR A 152 -27.93 -8.71 -8.31
N ALA A 153 -27.38 -9.93 -8.21
CA ALA A 153 -28.09 -11.10 -7.69
C ALA A 153 -28.47 -10.95 -6.22
N LEU A 154 -27.58 -10.38 -5.40
CA LEU A 154 -27.87 -10.03 -4.01
C LEU A 154 -29.05 -9.07 -3.90
N ASN A 155 -29.42 -8.34 -4.96
CA ASN A 155 -30.66 -7.56 -5.01
C ASN A 155 -31.82 -8.29 -5.66
N GLU A 156 -31.69 -8.61 -6.95
CA GLU A 156 -32.77 -9.08 -7.80
C GLU A 156 -33.24 -10.48 -7.43
N TYR A 157 -32.33 -11.33 -6.96
CA TYR A 157 -32.61 -12.73 -6.65
C TYR A 157 -32.79 -12.99 -5.16
N ALA A 158 -32.61 -11.97 -4.31
CA ALA A 158 -32.77 -12.12 -2.87
C ALA A 158 -34.17 -12.64 -2.48
N PRO A 159 -34.29 -13.42 -1.38
CA PRO A 159 -35.55 -14.01 -0.96
C PRO A 159 -36.66 -12.97 -0.83
N GLY A 160 -37.85 -13.25 -1.34
CA GLY A 160 -39.00 -12.34 -1.37
C GLY A 160 -39.06 -11.39 -2.58
N GLN A 161 -38.03 -11.38 -3.45
CA GLN A 161 -38.09 -10.62 -4.71
C GLN A 161 -38.84 -11.37 -5.80
N THR A 162 -39.46 -10.61 -6.69
CA THR A 162 -40.10 -11.14 -7.90
C THR A 162 -39.17 -10.99 -9.09
N VAL A 163 -38.79 -12.13 -9.68
CA VAL A 163 -37.92 -12.25 -10.85
C VAL A 163 -38.78 -12.57 -12.07
N VAL A 164 -38.70 -11.74 -13.11
CA VAL A 164 -39.46 -11.94 -14.34
C VAL A 164 -38.57 -12.64 -15.36
N VAL A 165 -38.93 -13.87 -15.75
CA VAL A 165 -38.20 -14.65 -16.76
C VAL A 165 -39.21 -15.28 -17.71
N SER A 166 -38.99 -15.14 -19.02
CA SER A 166 -39.88 -15.70 -20.06
C SER A 166 -41.36 -15.32 -19.87
N GLU A 167 -41.63 -14.05 -19.58
CA GLU A 167 -42.98 -13.50 -19.32
C GLU A 167 -43.70 -14.13 -18.12
N GLN A 168 -42.96 -14.79 -17.23
CA GLN A 168 -43.49 -15.37 -15.99
C GLN A 168 -42.84 -14.73 -14.79
N ASN A 169 -43.66 -14.45 -13.78
CA ASN A 169 -43.20 -13.98 -12.48
C ASN A 169 -42.85 -15.17 -11.60
N HIS A 170 -41.66 -15.14 -11.04
CA HIS A 170 -41.13 -16.12 -10.12
C HIS A 170 -40.72 -15.43 -8.82
N VAL A 171 -41.24 -15.87 -7.68
CA VAL A 171 -40.83 -15.34 -6.38
C VAL A 171 -39.64 -16.14 -5.86
N SER A 172 -38.54 -15.46 -5.55
CA SER A 172 -37.39 -16.06 -4.89
C SER A 172 -37.78 -16.49 -3.47
N ALA A 173 -37.64 -17.77 -3.16
CA ALA A 173 -38.05 -18.35 -1.87
C ALA A 173 -36.87 -18.67 -0.95
N GLY A 174 -35.64 -18.61 -1.46
CA GLY A 174 -34.46 -18.91 -0.67
C GLY A 174 -33.17 -18.99 -1.48
N VAL A 175 -32.14 -19.50 -0.83
CA VAL A 175 -30.76 -19.55 -1.30
C VAL A 175 -30.29 -20.99 -1.51
N VAL A 176 -29.27 -21.14 -2.34
CA VAL A 176 -28.56 -22.39 -2.61
C VAL A 176 -27.12 -22.21 -2.14
N PHE A 177 -26.56 -23.22 -1.48
CA PHE A 177 -25.22 -23.23 -0.88
C PHE A 177 -24.26 -24.22 -1.57
N ARG A 178 -22.94 -24.01 -1.40
CA ARG A 178 -21.82 -24.85 -1.84
C ARG A 178 -21.70 -26.02 -0.85
N GLY A 179 -22.16 -27.18 -1.33
CA GLY A 179 -22.13 -28.43 -0.57
C GLY A 179 -23.33 -28.66 0.31
N THR A 180 -23.22 -29.68 1.16
CA THR A 180 -24.22 -29.97 2.20
C THR A 180 -24.66 -28.67 2.82
N TYR A 181 -25.95 -28.62 3.11
CA TYR A 181 -26.58 -27.94 4.24
C TYR A 181 -25.84 -28.21 5.58
N ASN A 182 -24.52 -28.04 5.63
CA ASN A 182 -23.59 -28.19 6.74
C ASN A 182 -23.15 -26.78 7.11
N GLN A 183 -23.16 -26.51 8.40
CA GLN A 183 -23.07 -25.18 8.99
C GLN A 183 -21.69 -24.51 8.83
N GLU A 184 -20.70 -25.17 8.23
CA GLU A 184 -19.28 -24.78 8.29
C GLU A 184 -18.68 -24.23 6.97
N THR A 185 -19.20 -24.57 5.79
CA THR A 185 -18.54 -24.19 4.52
C THR A 185 -18.86 -22.76 4.06
N ASP A 186 -20.13 -22.35 4.14
CA ASP A 186 -20.61 -21.05 3.62
C ASP A 186 -20.98 -20.03 4.70
N ARG A 187 -20.95 -20.45 5.96
CA ARG A 187 -21.14 -19.57 7.10
C ARG A 187 -19.91 -18.67 7.25
N ARG A 188 -20.19 -17.40 7.49
CA ARG A 188 -19.19 -16.36 7.72
C ARG A 188 -19.64 -15.48 8.87
N ALA A 189 -18.71 -14.73 9.41
CA ALA A 189 -19.00 -13.62 10.30
C ALA A 189 -18.43 -12.34 9.70
N ILE A 190 -19.24 -11.28 9.73
CA ILE A 190 -18.77 -9.93 9.46
C ILE A 190 -18.69 -9.19 10.78
N LEU A 191 -17.53 -8.57 11.03
CA LEU A 191 -17.25 -7.83 12.24
C LEU A 191 -16.60 -6.50 11.90
N ARG A 192 -16.96 -5.46 12.64
CA ARG A 192 -16.40 -4.12 12.51
C ARG A 192 -15.78 -3.68 13.83
N CYS A 193 -14.58 -3.14 13.77
CA CYS A 193 -14.00 -2.37 14.87
C CYS A 193 -14.58 -0.96 14.88
N THR A 194 -15.23 -0.57 15.97
CA THR A 194 -15.77 0.80 16.14
C THR A 194 -14.68 1.83 16.46
N HIS A 195 -13.47 1.39 16.79
CA HIS A 195 -12.36 2.28 17.12
C HIS A 195 -11.53 2.65 15.88
N CYS A 196 -10.95 1.68 15.16
CA CYS A 196 -10.12 1.97 13.99
C CYS A 196 -10.83 1.82 12.63
N GLY A 197 -12.05 1.27 12.62
CA GLY A 197 -12.80 1.01 11.39
C GLY A 197 -12.44 -0.30 10.67
N HIS A 198 -11.46 -1.08 11.14
CA HIS A 198 -11.13 -2.39 10.54
C HIS A 198 -12.35 -3.29 10.43
N VAL A 199 -12.53 -3.94 9.28
CA VAL A 199 -13.61 -4.91 9.05
C VAL A 199 -12.99 -6.27 8.78
N GLU A 200 -13.47 -7.26 9.51
CA GLU A 200 -13.09 -8.66 9.34
C GLU A 200 -14.25 -9.43 8.71
N TYR A 201 -13.92 -10.28 7.73
CA TYR A 201 -14.84 -11.22 7.11
C TYR A 201 -14.20 -12.61 7.14
N THR A 202 -14.64 -13.44 8.08
CA THR A 202 -13.95 -14.70 8.40
C THR A 202 -14.89 -15.91 8.42
N ARG A 203 -14.31 -17.10 8.21
CA ARG A 203 -14.95 -18.41 8.39
C ARG A 203 -14.82 -18.95 9.81
N GLU A 204 -13.98 -18.33 10.64
CA GLU A 204 -13.64 -18.86 11.96
C GLU A 204 -14.85 -18.91 12.89
N ASN A 205 -14.88 -19.94 13.74
CA ASN A 205 -15.89 -20.05 14.78
C ASN A 205 -15.72 -18.91 15.78
N MET A 206 -16.81 -18.18 16.03
CA MET A 206 -16.80 -17.03 16.92
C MET A 206 -16.62 -17.47 18.39
N PRO A 207 -15.58 -17.02 19.10
CA PRO A 207 -15.39 -17.35 20.50
C PRO A 207 -16.46 -16.72 21.40
N GLU A 208 -16.77 -17.38 22.52
CA GLU A 208 -17.65 -16.82 23.55
C GLU A 208 -17.03 -15.54 24.11
N GLY A 209 -17.66 -14.38 23.82
CA GLY A 209 -17.17 -13.06 24.22
C GLY A 209 -16.70 -12.15 23.08
N GLY A 210 -16.65 -12.66 21.84
CA GLY A 210 -16.31 -11.88 20.64
C GLY A 210 -14.81 -11.76 20.37
N MET A 211 -14.46 -11.16 19.22
CA MET A 211 -13.07 -10.96 18.80
C MET A 211 -12.54 -9.56 19.11
N VAL A 212 -11.22 -9.46 19.28
CA VAL A 212 -10.49 -8.19 19.38
C VAL A 212 -9.92 -7.81 18.01
N CYS A 213 -9.83 -6.52 17.75
CA CYS A 213 -9.33 -6.00 16.49
C CYS A 213 -7.82 -6.27 16.34
N PRO A 214 -7.37 -6.90 15.24
CA PRO A 214 -5.96 -7.19 15.03
C PRO A 214 -5.11 -5.92 14.85
N LYS A 215 -5.74 -4.79 14.48
CA LYS A 215 -5.03 -3.51 14.28
C LYS A 215 -4.86 -2.67 15.53
N CYS A 216 -5.82 -2.69 16.45
CA CYS A 216 -5.80 -1.77 17.60
C CYS A 216 -6.24 -2.38 18.94
N GLY A 217 -6.49 -3.70 19.00
CA GLY A 217 -6.88 -4.40 20.23
C GLY A 217 -8.29 -4.10 20.76
N ALA A 218 -9.05 -3.20 20.14
CA ALA A 218 -10.41 -2.86 20.58
C ALA A 218 -11.42 -3.97 20.23
N ARG A 219 -12.51 -4.07 20.99
CA ARG A 219 -13.58 -5.06 20.74
C ARG A 219 -14.27 -4.83 19.41
N MET A 220 -14.59 -5.93 18.72
CA MET A 220 -15.31 -5.92 17.45
C MET A 220 -16.81 -6.14 17.63
N ARG A 221 -17.60 -5.60 16.71
CA ARG A 221 -19.08 -5.57 16.74
C ARG A 221 -19.69 -6.04 15.43
N GLY A 222 -20.96 -6.43 15.45
CA GLY A 222 -21.74 -6.76 14.26
C GLY A 222 -22.07 -5.55 13.38
N MET A 223 -22.45 -5.81 12.12
CA MET A 223 -22.85 -4.82 11.13
C MET A 223 -24.32 -4.38 11.25
N LEU A 224 -25.23 -5.29 11.62
CA LEU A 224 -26.67 -4.99 11.76
C LEU A 224 -27.04 -4.46 13.15
N ASP A 225 -26.48 -5.08 14.19
CA ASP A 225 -26.71 -4.70 15.59
C ASP A 225 -25.36 -4.49 16.29
N GLN A 226 -25.15 -3.28 16.80
CA GLN A 226 -23.92 -2.88 17.49
C GLN A 226 -23.77 -3.52 18.87
N ASN A 227 -24.84 -4.09 19.43
CA ASN A 227 -24.79 -4.84 20.68
C ASN A 227 -24.23 -6.26 20.48
N MET A 228 -24.34 -6.79 19.26
CA MET A 228 -23.81 -8.10 18.89
C MET A 228 -22.31 -8.03 18.60
N TYR A 229 -21.59 -9.11 18.88
CA TYR A 229 -20.16 -9.21 18.61
C TYR A 229 -19.85 -9.39 17.11
N PHE A 230 -20.77 -9.99 16.36
CA PHE A 230 -20.65 -10.21 14.92
C PHE A 230 -22.04 -10.22 14.27
N THR A 231 -22.06 -10.07 12.95
CA THR A 231 -23.24 -10.38 12.14
C THR A 231 -22.96 -11.66 11.36
N GLU A 232 -23.83 -12.64 11.53
CA GLU A 232 -23.75 -13.89 10.78
C GLU A 232 -24.07 -13.64 9.31
N ALA A 233 -23.24 -14.17 8.42
CA ALA A 233 -23.28 -13.95 7.00
C ALA A 233 -23.24 -15.28 6.24
N TYR A 234 -23.91 -15.32 5.10
CA TYR A 234 -23.94 -16.48 4.22
C TYR A 234 -23.68 -16.03 2.78
N GLU A 235 -22.78 -16.73 2.10
CA GLU A 235 -22.43 -16.46 0.70
C GLU A 235 -23.20 -17.42 -0.22
N PRO A 236 -24.30 -16.98 -0.86
CA PRO A 236 -25.13 -17.86 -1.67
C PRO A 236 -24.44 -18.15 -3.01
N VAL A 237 -24.48 -19.41 -3.43
CA VAL A 237 -24.02 -19.82 -4.77
C VAL A 237 -25.13 -19.75 -5.80
N GLY A 238 -26.35 -19.56 -5.32
CA GLY A 238 -27.54 -19.39 -6.11
C GLY A 238 -28.74 -19.01 -5.26
N PHE A 239 -29.83 -18.74 -5.94
CA PHE A 239 -31.15 -18.49 -5.38
C PHE A 239 -32.14 -19.41 -6.07
N SER A 240 -33.27 -19.70 -5.43
CA SER A 240 -34.27 -20.61 -5.99
C SER A 240 -35.69 -20.17 -5.67
N VAL A 241 -36.60 -20.48 -6.59
CA VAL A 241 -38.03 -20.52 -6.31
C VAL A 241 -38.39 -21.69 -5.39
N ASP A 242 -39.59 -21.63 -4.82
CA ASP A 242 -40.23 -22.80 -4.23
C ASP A 242 -40.81 -23.67 -5.36
N GLN A 243 -40.25 -24.86 -5.57
CA GLN A 243 -40.75 -25.80 -6.59
C GLN A 243 -42.18 -26.27 -6.34
N ASN A 244 -42.69 -26.12 -5.11
CA ASN A 244 -44.08 -26.43 -4.76
C ASN A 244 -45.06 -25.33 -5.21
N SER A 245 -44.55 -24.19 -5.68
CA SER A 245 -45.35 -23.05 -6.15
C SER A 245 -45.37 -22.95 -7.67
N ASN A 246 -46.49 -22.49 -8.23
CA ASN A 246 -46.61 -22.19 -9.65
C ASN A 246 -46.21 -20.74 -9.93
N SER A 247 -45.61 -20.49 -11.08
CA SER A 247 -45.42 -19.12 -11.59
C SER A 247 -46.75 -18.50 -11.99
N ASN A 248 -46.82 -17.17 -11.94
CA ASN A 248 -47.98 -16.41 -12.42
C ASN A 248 -47.59 -15.47 -13.58
N ARG A 249 -48.59 -14.97 -14.31
CA ARG A 249 -48.44 -13.99 -15.40
C ARG A 249 -49.16 -12.67 -15.05
N GLU A 250 -49.11 -12.27 -13.79
CA GLU A 250 -49.76 -11.02 -13.36
C GLU A 250 -48.98 -9.80 -13.84
N GLU A 251 -49.70 -8.76 -14.28
CA GLU A 251 -49.10 -7.54 -14.86
C GLU A 251 -48.44 -6.65 -13.80
N ARG A 252 -48.87 -6.75 -12.52
CA ARG A 252 -48.26 -6.02 -11.40
C ARG A 252 -47.17 -6.86 -10.74
N THR A 253 -45.93 -6.40 -10.86
CA THR A 253 -44.78 -6.95 -10.16
C THR A 253 -44.45 -6.10 -8.94
N GLU A 254 -44.76 -6.55 -7.73
CA GLU A 254 -44.24 -5.91 -6.52
C GLU A 254 -42.74 -6.21 -6.38
N LYS A 255 -41.91 -5.17 -6.42
CA LYS A 255 -40.48 -5.25 -6.13
C LYS A 255 -40.22 -4.73 -4.72
N ARG A 256 -39.40 -5.45 -3.96
CA ARG A 256 -38.97 -5.03 -2.63
C ARG A 256 -37.72 -4.16 -2.73
N PHE A 257 -37.58 -3.21 -1.81
CA PHE A 257 -36.37 -2.40 -1.70
C PHE A 257 -35.48 -2.99 -0.59
N TYR A 258 -34.36 -3.59 -0.99
CA TYR A 258 -33.39 -4.15 -0.06
C TYR A 258 -32.17 -3.26 0.08
N ASP A 259 -31.60 -3.27 1.29
CA ASP A 259 -30.45 -2.46 1.66
C ASP A 259 -29.16 -3.24 1.41
N ILE A 260 -28.51 -2.93 0.27
CA ILE A 260 -27.26 -3.58 -0.15
C ILE A 260 -26.11 -2.61 0.02
N ARG A 261 -25.14 -2.98 0.84
CA ARG A 261 -24.07 -2.07 1.23
C ARG A 261 -22.71 -2.61 0.75
N PRO A 262 -21.92 -1.80 0.04
CA PRO A 262 -20.52 -2.11 -0.21
C PRO A 262 -19.71 -1.89 1.07
N VAL A 263 -18.73 -2.75 1.31
CA VAL A 263 -17.81 -2.68 2.43
C VAL A 263 -16.41 -2.91 1.94
N LEU A 264 -15.54 -1.96 2.26
CA LEU A 264 -14.11 -2.10 2.07
C LEU A 264 -13.52 -2.78 3.32
N LEU A 265 -13.03 -4.01 3.17
CA LEU A 265 -12.56 -4.84 4.28
C LEU A 265 -11.38 -4.18 5.01
N SER A 266 -10.32 -3.87 4.28
CA SER A 266 -9.14 -3.23 4.84
C SER A 266 -8.61 -2.11 3.95
N THR A 267 -8.05 -1.11 4.62
CA THR A 267 -7.29 0.01 4.08
C THR A 267 -5.95 -0.01 4.82
N ASN A 268 -4.84 0.08 4.08
CA ASN A 268 -3.52 0.22 4.68
C ASN A 268 -2.90 1.53 4.22
N TRP A 269 -3.17 2.58 5.00
CA TRP A 269 -2.65 3.92 4.76
C TRP A 269 -1.13 4.03 5.01
N GLU A 270 -0.42 2.97 5.40
CA GLU A 270 1.05 2.98 5.50
C GLU A 270 1.74 2.45 4.23
N GLN A 271 0.96 2.05 3.21
CA GLN A 271 1.52 1.57 1.94
C GLN A 271 2.17 2.68 1.11
N GLY A 272 3.30 2.34 0.45
CA GLY A 272 4.10 3.30 -0.32
C GLY A 272 3.48 3.79 -1.64
N ASN A 273 2.35 3.23 -2.09
CA ASN A 273 1.60 3.69 -3.27
C ASN A 273 0.54 4.76 -2.95
N ARG A 274 0.40 5.13 -1.67
CA ARG A 274 -0.48 6.21 -1.19
C ARG A 274 -0.08 7.55 -1.82
N VAL A 275 -1.07 8.32 -2.25
CA VAL A 275 -0.91 9.69 -2.74
C VAL A 275 -1.30 10.62 -1.59
N ASP A 276 -0.35 11.41 -1.10
CA ASP A 276 -0.48 12.05 0.21
C ASP A 276 -1.32 13.31 0.22
N ALA A 277 -1.36 14.09 -0.86
CA ALA A 277 -2.17 15.30 -0.89
C ALA A 277 -2.39 15.83 -2.32
N VAL A 278 -3.33 15.26 -3.06
CA VAL A 278 -3.93 16.04 -4.17
C VAL A 278 -4.88 17.04 -3.53
N ASN A 279 -4.40 18.27 -3.27
CA ASN A 279 -5.20 19.41 -2.82
C ASN A 279 -6.20 19.03 -1.71
N MET A 280 -5.73 18.77 -0.48
CA MET A 280 -6.55 18.34 0.67
C MET A 280 -7.13 16.91 0.61
N CYS A 281 -6.79 16.09 -0.38
CA CYS A 281 -7.24 14.70 -0.44
C CYS A 281 -6.06 13.72 -0.41
N GLN A 282 -6.10 12.78 0.54
CA GLN A 282 -5.21 11.62 0.55
C GLN A 282 -5.91 10.46 -0.17
N ILE A 283 -5.22 9.82 -1.11
CA ILE A 283 -5.79 8.80 -1.99
C ILE A 283 -4.96 7.51 -1.90
N LEU A 284 -5.64 6.38 -1.70
CA LEU A 284 -5.06 5.06 -1.65
C LEU A 284 -5.70 4.20 -2.75
N PRO A 285 -5.00 3.95 -3.88
CA PRO A 285 -5.51 3.04 -4.91
C PRO A 285 -5.50 1.59 -4.42
N SER A 286 -6.40 0.78 -4.98
CA SER A 286 -6.49 -0.65 -4.68
C SER A 286 -5.20 -1.39 -5.07
N PRO A 287 -4.80 -2.42 -4.30
CA PRO A 287 -3.77 -3.36 -4.75
C PRO A 287 -4.28 -4.20 -5.93
N ASP A 288 -3.39 -4.95 -6.59
CA ASP A 288 -3.71 -5.77 -7.79
C ASP A 288 -4.88 -6.73 -7.58
N ASN A 289 -5.08 -7.24 -6.36
CA ASN A 289 -6.18 -8.11 -5.98
C ASN A 289 -7.27 -7.38 -5.16
N GLY A 290 -7.60 -6.14 -5.53
CA GLY A 290 -8.65 -5.35 -4.90
C GLY A 290 -10.01 -6.07 -4.88
N ARG A 291 -10.73 -5.98 -3.76
CA ARG A 291 -12.07 -6.58 -3.58
C ARG A 291 -12.98 -5.70 -2.76
N ILE A 292 -14.27 -5.74 -3.06
CA ILE A 292 -15.32 -5.14 -2.26
C ILE A 292 -16.30 -6.23 -1.83
N LEU A 293 -16.61 -6.24 -0.53
CA LEU A 293 -17.64 -7.10 0.02
C LEU A 293 -18.99 -6.39 -0.11
N PHE A 294 -19.95 -7.03 -0.77
CA PHE A 294 -21.35 -6.60 -0.74
C PHE A 294 -22.11 -7.45 0.27
N TYR A 295 -22.98 -6.81 1.05
CA TYR A 295 -23.93 -7.53 1.87
C TYR A 295 -25.34 -6.95 1.75
N ASN A 296 -26.32 -7.84 1.67
CA ASN A 296 -27.74 -7.52 1.71
C ASN A 296 -28.27 -7.65 3.13
N ALA A 297 -28.72 -6.52 3.70
CA ALA A 297 -29.31 -6.41 5.02
C ALA A 297 -30.84 -6.60 5.04
N GLY A 298 -31.45 -7.01 3.93
CA GLY A 298 -32.90 -7.05 3.75
C GLY A 298 -33.49 -5.66 3.90
N ILE A 299 -34.47 -5.49 4.79
CA ILE A 299 -35.02 -4.18 5.17
C ILE A 299 -34.33 -3.57 6.40
N GLY A 300 -33.04 -3.89 6.59
CA GLY A 300 -32.20 -3.44 7.71
C GLY A 300 -32.08 -4.42 8.88
N ARG A 301 -32.72 -5.59 8.81
CA ARG A 301 -32.75 -6.60 9.89
C ARG A 301 -32.25 -7.99 9.46
N GLY A 302 -31.74 -8.11 8.24
CA GLY A 302 -31.28 -9.36 7.66
C GLY A 302 -32.42 -10.29 7.23
N PHE A 303 -32.10 -11.57 7.18
CA PHE A 303 -32.96 -12.66 6.76
C PHE A 303 -33.04 -13.74 7.85
N ALA A 304 -34.16 -14.46 7.86
CA ALA A 304 -34.28 -15.74 8.54
C ALA A 304 -34.03 -16.83 7.50
N LEU A 305 -33.08 -17.73 7.78
CA LEU A 305 -32.60 -18.74 6.84
C LEU A 305 -32.67 -20.14 7.46
N CYS A 306 -33.37 -21.06 6.80
CA CYS A 306 -33.32 -22.47 7.16
C CYS A 306 -32.02 -23.10 6.65
N LYS A 307 -31.13 -23.49 7.58
CA LYS A 307 -29.84 -24.12 7.27
C LYS A 307 -29.99 -25.49 6.61
N LYS A 308 -31.14 -26.17 6.77
CA LYS A 308 -31.42 -27.50 6.18
C LYS A 308 -31.93 -27.47 4.74
N CYS A 309 -32.74 -26.47 4.39
CA CYS A 309 -33.40 -26.44 3.08
C CYS A 309 -33.14 -25.18 2.24
N GLY A 310 -32.36 -24.23 2.77
CA GLY A 310 -32.05 -22.98 2.08
C GLY A 310 -33.21 -22.00 1.98
N ARG A 311 -34.40 -22.36 2.45
CA ARG A 311 -35.56 -21.46 2.45
C ARG A 311 -35.27 -20.25 3.33
N ALA A 312 -35.58 -19.06 2.82
CA ALA A 312 -35.28 -17.82 3.51
C ALA A 312 -36.39 -16.79 3.34
N GLU A 313 -36.55 -15.94 4.34
CA GLU A 313 -37.54 -14.86 4.37
C GLU A 313 -36.90 -13.63 5.01
N VAL A 314 -37.32 -12.44 4.60
CA VAL A 314 -36.82 -11.18 5.20
C VAL A 314 -37.30 -11.03 6.65
N GLU A 315 -36.43 -10.53 7.53
CA GLU A 315 -36.79 -10.25 8.92
C GLU A 315 -37.54 -8.92 9.05
N THR A 316 -38.70 -8.93 9.70
CA THR A 316 -39.51 -7.73 9.91
C THR A 316 -39.34 -7.11 11.30
N ALA A 317 -38.80 -7.86 12.27
CA ALA A 317 -38.53 -7.39 13.63
C ALA A 317 -37.24 -8.01 14.16
N PHE A 318 -36.57 -7.34 15.11
CA PHE A 318 -35.45 -7.94 15.84
C PHE A 318 -36.00 -8.82 16.98
N GLY A 319 -35.59 -10.08 17.04
CA GLY A 319 -36.03 -11.02 18.07
C GLY A 319 -35.57 -12.44 17.77
N ILE A 320 -35.09 -13.14 18.80
CA ILE A 320 -34.61 -14.53 18.69
C ILE A 320 -35.62 -15.57 19.20
N GLU A 321 -36.76 -15.12 19.72
CA GLU A 321 -37.80 -16.02 20.24
C GLU A 321 -38.50 -16.78 19.10
N PRO A 322 -38.90 -18.06 19.29
CA PRO A 322 -39.53 -18.86 18.25
C PRO A 322 -40.79 -18.23 17.61
N GLY A 323 -41.56 -17.46 18.39
CA GLY A 323 -42.74 -16.74 17.90
C GLY A 323 -42.43 -15.65 16.87
N THR A 324 -41.22 -15.12 16.89
CA THR A 324 -40.74 -14.07 15.97
C THR A 324 -40.20 -14.61 14.64
N ILE A 325 -40.03 -15.93 14.52
CA ILE A 325 -39.58 -16.57 13.27
C ILE A 325 -40.63 -16.34 12.17
N PRO A 326 -40.24 -15.81 11.00
CA PRO A 326 -41.16 -15.61 9.89
C PRO A 326 -41.88 -16.92 9.50
N PRO A 327 -43.21 -16.88 9.24
CA PRO A 327 -43.99 -18.09 8.97
C PRO A 327 -43.45 -18.98 7.85
N ALA A 328 -42.84 -18.38 6.82
CA ALA A 328 -42.32 -19.09 5.66
C ALA A 328 -41.12 -20.01 5.96
N VAL A 329 -40.40 -19.78 7.06
CA VAL A 329 -39.24 -20.59 7.50
C VAL A 329 -39.47 -21.26 8.85
N ARG A 330 -40.68 -21.17 9.40
CA ARG A 330 -41.00 -21.69 10.74
C ARG A 330 -40.84 -23.23 10.79
N PRO A 331 -40.10 -23.77 11.78
CA PRO A 331 -39.96 -25.22 11.99
C PRO A 331 -41.29 -25.98 11.99
N GLY A 332 -41.28 -27.17 11.39
CA GLY A 332 -42.44 -28.08 11.33
C GLY A 332 -43.57 -27.69 10.35
N ASN A 333 -43.59 -26.46 9.83
CA ASN A 333 -44.68 -25.97 8.97
C ASN A 333 -44.22 -25.48 7.58
N HIS A 334 -42.92 -25.40 7.30
CA HIS A 334 -42.43 -24.98 5.99
C HIS A 334 -42.07 -26.18 5.10
N LYS A 335 -42.34 -26.01 3.79
CA LYS A 335 -41.85 -26.91 2.75
C LYS A 335 -40.42 -26.55 2.36
N PRO A 336 -39.56 -27.52 2.02
CA PRO A 336 -38.25 -27.23 1.43
C PRO A 336 -38.41 -26.62 0.03
N LEU A 337 -37.33 -25.99 -0.46
CA LEU A 337 -37.33 -25.33 -1.78
C LEU A 337 -37.54 -26.31 -2.94
N TRP A 338 -37.11 -27.56 -2.79
CA TRP A 338 -37.34 -28.63 -3.75
C TRP A 338 -38.59 -29.42 -3.37
N TYR A 339 -39.21 -30.05 -4.37
CA TYR A 339 -40.39 -30.87 -4.10
C TYR A 339 -40.03 -32.09 -3.25
N THR A 340 -40.58 -32.14 -2.04
CA THR A 340 -40.68 -33.33 -1.20
C THR A 340 -42.13 -33.47 -0.77
N GLY A 341 -42.65 -34.70 -0.69
CA GLY A 341 -44.02 -34.93 -0.21
C GLY A 341 -44.27 -34.49 1.25
N ASN A 342 -43.20 -34.17 1.99
CA ASN A 342 -43.20 -33.85 3.42
C ASN A 342 -42.67 -32.43 3.69
N ASN A 343 -42.96 -31.91 4.89
CA ASN A 343 -42.37 -30.67 5.42
C ASN A 343 -40.88 -30.85 5.74
N CYS A 344 -40.15 -29.74 5.80
CA CYS A 344 -38.77 -29.74 6.29
C CYS A 344 -38.74 -30.11 7.78
N ASP A 345 -37.80 -30.97 8.15
CA ASP A 345 -37.54 -31.49 9.49
C ASP A 345 -36.63 -30.56 10.33
N ALA A 346 -36.51 -29.29 9.93
CA ALA A 346 -35.74 -28.28 10.66
C ALA A 346 -36.37 -27.97 12.02
N ASN A 347 -35.53 -27.82 13.04
CA ASN A 347 -35.89 -27.31 14.36
C ASN A 347 -35.56 -25.82 14.51
N ASN A 348 -35.83 -25.21 15.68
CA ASN A 348 -35.54 -23.79 15.90
C ASN A 348 -34.04 -23.46 15.77
N GLY A 349 -33.15 -24.35 16.20
CA GLY A 349 -31.70 -24.16 16.09
C GLY A 349 -31.18 -24.29 14.65
N ASP A 350 -31.97 -24.84 13.73
CA ASP A 350 -31.66 -24.91 12.31
C ASP A 350 -32.00 -23.60 11.56
N ILE A 351 -32.69 -22.66 12.20
CA ILE A 351 -33.04 -21.37 11.61
C ILE A 351 -32.01 -20.32 12.06
N ALA A 352 -31.15 -19.90 11.13
CA ALA A 352 -30.26 -18.77 11.36
C ALA A 352 -31.08 -17.47 11.24
N ARG A 353 -30.97 -16.59 12.25
CA ARG A 353 -31.77 -15.36 12.38
C ARG A 353 -30.89 -14.14 12.16
N HIS A 354 -31.48 -13.06 11.66
CA HIS A 354 -30.79 -11.79 11.42
C HIS A 354 -29.49 -11.93 10.61
N VAL A 355 -29.47 -12.86 9.66
CA VAL A 355 -28.29 -13.11 8.83
C VAL A 355 -28.26 -12.15 7.64
N VAL A 356 -27.07 -11.85 7.13
CA VAL A 356 -26.90 -11.11 5.88
C VAL A 356 -26.46 -12.05 4.76
N LEU A 357 -26.89 -11.75 3.53
CA LEU A 357 -26.40 -12.46 2.35
C LEU A 357 -25.23 -11.67 1.77
N THR A 358 -24.09 -12.33 1.53
CA THR A 358 -22.84 -11.67 1.14
C THR A 358 -22.32 -12.11 -0.21
N GLY A 359 -21.43 -11.31 -0.79
CA GLY A 359 -20.67 -11.68 -1.96
C GLY A 359 -19.48 -10.77 -2.16
N GLU A 360 -18.30 -11.36 -2.35
CA GLU A 360 -17.09 -10.62 -2.71
C GLU A 360 -17.04 -10.38 -4.22
N GLN A 361 -16.76 -9.14 -4.60
CA GLN A 361 -16.50 -8.78 -5.99
C GLN A 361 -15.06 -8.27 -6.12
N PRO A 362 -14.19 -8.98 -6.87
CA PRO A 362 -12.91 -8.43 -7.30
C PRO A 362 -13.15 -7.20 -8.18
N THR A 363 -12.50 -6.09 -7.85
CA THR A 363 -12.59 -4.83 -8.60
C THR A 363 -11.48 -3.85 -8.22
N CYS A 364 -11.23 -2.88 -9.08
CA CYS A 364 -10.42 -1.71 -8.78
C CYS A 364 -11.19 -0.73 -7.91
N TYR A 365 -10.49 -0.06 -6.99
CA TYR A 365 -11.05 1.04 -6.21
C TYR A 365 -9.98 2.08 -5.88
N SER A 366 -10.42 3.27 -5.48
CA SER A 366 -9.60 4.27 -4.79
C SER A 366 -10.29 4.65 -3.49
N ALA A 367 -9.56 4.58 -2.38
CA ALA A 367 -10.00 5.07 -1.07
C ALA A 367 -9.48 6.49 -0.85
N LEU A 368 -10.34 7.37 -0.34
CA LEU A 368 -10.12 8.80 -0.19
C LEU A 368 -10.36 9.21 1.26
N ARG A 369 -9.43 9.98 1.81
CA ARG A 369 -9.57 10.72 3.06
C ARG A 369 -9.47 12.20 2.77
N PHE A 370 -10.40 12.96 3.34
CA PHE A 370 -10.49 14.40 3.12
C PHE A 370 -9.86 15.12 4.31
N MET A 371 -8.92 16.02 4.06
CA MET A 371 -8.31 16.86 5.09
C MET A 371 -9.23 18.02 5.45
N THR A 372 -9.11 18.49 6.69
CA THR A 372 -9.82 19.68 7.18
C THR A 372 -9.24 20.98 6.62
N GLU A 373 -7.92 21.01 6.42
CA GLU A 373 -7.19 22.19 5.95
C GLU A 373 -6.09 21.79 4.95
N PRO A 374 -5.71 22.67 4.01
CA PRO A 374 -4.58 22.45 3.12
C PRO A 374 -3.28 22.20 3.90
N GLY A 375 -2.58 21.10 3.60
CA GLY A 375 -1.34 20.72 4.30
C GLY A 375 -1.54 20.26 5.76
N GLY A 376 -2.78 20.16 6.24
CA GLY A 376 -3.10 19.74 7.59
C GLY A 376 -2.96 18.22 7.79
N ALA A 377 -2.66 17.80 9.02
CA ALA A 377 -2.56 16.38 9.39
C ALA A 377 -3.88 15.78 9.91
N THR A 378 -4.98 16.53 9.88
CA THR A 378 -6.29 16.11 10.40
C THR A 378 -7.32 15.94 9.29
N TYR A 379 -8.25 15.00 9.49
CA TYR A 379 -9.23 14.61 8.49
C TYR A 379 -10.65 14.99 8.89
N GLU A 380 -11.49 15.20 7.88
CA GLU A 380 -12.91 15.42 8.03
C GLU A 380 -13.58 14.17 8.59
N ASN A 381 -14.30 14.34 9.70
CA ASN A 381 -15.04 13.27 10.37
C ASN A 381 -16.55 13.49 10.28
N ASP A 382 -17.04 13.83 9.08
CA ASP A 382 -18.46 14.09 8.81
C ASP A 382 -19.03 13.09 7.78
N GLU A 383 -19.98 12.26 8.22
CA GLU A 383 -20.64 11.26 7.37
C GLU A 383 -21.36 11.91 6.17
N GLN A 384 -22.04 13.03 6.39
CA GLN A 384 -22.79 13.69 5.32
C GLN A 384 -21.87 14.24 4.25
N LEU A 385 -20.71 14.77 4.65
CA LEU A 385 -19.69 15.22 3.69
C LEU A 385 -19.21 14.06 2.83
N ALA A 386 -18.83 12.94 3.44
CA ALA A 386 -18.32 11.77 2.72
C ALA A 386 -19.33 11.20 1.71
N PHE A 387 -20.62 11.09 2.09
CA PHE A 387 -21.67 10.66 1.16
C PHE A 387 -21.92 11.66 0.03
N SER A 388 -21.88 12.95 0.33
CA SER A 388 -22.12 14.01 -0.66
C SER A 388 -20.96 14.10 -1.67
N LEU A 389 -19.73 14.00 -1.18
CA LEU A 389 -18.53 13.90 -2.02
C LEU A 389 -18.55 12.61 -2.84
N GLY A 390 -18.97 11.48 -2.27
CA GLY A 390 -19.14 10.23 -3.00
C GLY A 390 -20.04 10.38 -4.23
N VAL A 391 -21.21 10.98 -4.07
CA VAL A 391 -22.12 11.22 -5.20
C VAL A 391 -21.50 12.11 -6.27
N VAL A 392 -20.96 13.27 -5.89
CA VAL A 392 -20.52 14.26 -6.89
C VAL A 392 -19.18 13.87 -7.54
N LEU A 393 -18.24 13.28 -6.79
CA LEU A 393 -16.95 12.87 -7.31
C LEU A 393 -17.07 11.66 -8.25
N THR A 394 -17.94 10.69 -7.94
CA THR A 394 -18.19 9.56 -8.86
C THR A 394 -18.72 10.03 -10.20
N ARG A 395 -19.70 10.96 -10.22
CA ARG A 395 -20.24 11.54 -11.46
C ARG A 395 -19.20 12.37 -12.21
N ALA A 396 -18.43 13.18 -11.49
CA ALA A 396 -17.37 13.99 -12.08
C ALA A 396 -16.28 13.10 -12.70
N LEU A 397 -15.90 12.01 -12.03
CA LEU A 397 -14.94 11.04 -12.55
C LEU A 397 -15.44 10.37 -13.83
N ALA A 398 -16.68 9.88 -13.84
CA ALA A 398 -17.29 9.31 -15.05
C ALA A 398 -17.27 10.29 -16.22
N LYS A 399 -17.60 11.57 -15.96
CA LYS A 399 -17.61 12.63 -16.97
C LYS A 399 -16.21 13.00 -17.47
N VAL A 400 -15.21 13.12 -16.60
CA VAL A 400 -13.83 13.44 -16.96
C VAL A 400 -13.22 12.32 -17.80
N ILE A 401 -13.49 11.06 -17.44
CA ILE A 401 -13.01 9.89 -18.18
C ILE A 401 -13.79 9.67 -19.49
N GLY A 402 -15.07 10.06 -19.55
CA GLY A 402 -15.95 9.87 -20.70
C GLY A 402 -16.66 8.51 -20.73
N ILE A 403 -17.07 8.00 -19.58
CA ILE A 403 -17.78 6.72 -19.40
C ILE A 403 -19.19 6.94 -18.84
N ASP A 404 -20.02 5.88 -18.85
CA ASP A 404 -21.34 5.92 -18.23
C ASP A 404 -21.23 5.98 -16.69
N GLU A 405 -22.12 6.74 -16.04
CA GLU A 405 -22.12 6.87 -14.57
C GLU A 405 -22.30 5.51 -13.86
N GLY A 406 -22.94 4.53 -14.51
CA GLY A 406 -23.15 3.18 -13.97
C GLY A 406 -21.89 2.31 -13.93
N GLU A 407 -20.80 2.71 -14.59
CA GLU A 407 -19.50 2.01 -14.56
C GLU A 407 -18.75 2.22 -13.23
N LEU A 408 -19.16 3.22 -12.45
CA LEU A 408 -18.57 3.54 -11.15
C LEU A 408 -19.66 3.58 -10.06
N ASP A 409 -19.30 3.18 -8.85
CA ASP A 409 -20.14 3.40 -7.67
C ASP A 409 -19.23 3.70 -6.47
N PHE A 410 -19.81 4.04 -5.33
CA PHE A 410 -19.06 4.38 -4.14
C PHE A 410 -19.62 3.74 -2.86
N GLY A 411 -18.78 3.69 -1.85
CA GLY A 411 -19.16 3.37 -0.49
C GLY A 411 -18.42 4.26 0.51
N VAL A 412 -18.92 4.27 1.74
CA VAL A 412 -18.40 5.13 2.81
C VAL A 412 -18.16 4.27 4.04
N LYS A 413 -17.01 4.44 4.68
CA LYS A 413 -16.56 3.67 5.84
C LYS A 413 -16.02 4.61 6.91
N GLN A 414 -16.44 4.41 8.16
CA GLN A 414 -15.92 5.16 9.29
C GLN A 414 -14.66 4.51 9.86
N GLU A 415 -13.61 5.31 10.01
CA GLU A 415 -12.36 5.01 10.72
C GLU A 415 -12.19 5.96 11.93
N ARG A 416 -11.13 5.79 12.73
CA ARG A 416 -10.96 6.48 14.03
C ARG A 416 -11.10 8.00 13.94
N GLU A 417 -10.45 8.58 12.93
CA GLU A 417 -10.24 10.02 12.80
C GLU A 417 -10.75 10.56 11.47
N ALA A 418 -11.43 9.72 10.66
CA ALA A 418 -11.86 10.09 9.32
C ALA A 418 -13.05 9.25 8.86
N TRP A 419 -13.89 9.85 8.01
CA TRP A 419 -14.72 9.07 7.10
C TRP A 419 -13.99 8.85 5.78
N VAL A 420 -13.83 7.58 5.42
CA VAL A 420 -13.20 7.15 4.18
C VAL A 420 -14.28 6.95 3.12
N LEU A 421 -14.16 7.69 2.03
CA LEU A 421 -14.89 7.42 0.80
C LEU A 421 -14.10 6.39 -0.01
N PHE A 422 -14.74 5.41 -0.62
CA PHE A 422 -14.09 4.57 -1.63
C PHE A 422 -14.95 4.54 -2.89
N ILE A 423 -14.34 4.87 -4.03
CA ILE A 423 -14.96 4.84 -5.36
C ILE A 423 -14.39 3.63 -6.07
N TYR A 424 -15.25 2.85 -6.73
CA TYR A 424 -14.88 1.56 -7.30
C TYR A 424 -15.56 1.29 -8.64
N ASP A 425 -14.92 0.46 -9.45
CA ASP A 425 -15.48 0.03 -10.72
C ASP A 425 -16.59 -1.00 -10.48
N THR A 426 -17.72 -0.82 -11.16
CA THR A 426 -18.85 -1.76 -11.04
C THR A 426 -18.62 -3.04 -11.84
N ALA A 427 -17.72 -2.99 -12.84
CA ALA A 427 -17.26 -4.14 -13.59
C ALA A 427 -16.48 -5.13 -12.71
N LYS A 428 -16.72 -6.43 -12.92
CA LYS A 428 -15.97 -7.48 -12.23
C LYS A 428 -14.54 -7.55 -12.77
N GLY A 429 -13.56 -7.57 -11.87
CA GLY A 429 -12.13 -7.52 -12.18
C GLY A 429 -11.57 -6.10 -12.21
N GLY A 430 -12.44 -5.08 -12.34
CA GLY A 430 -12.05 -3.69 -12.48
C GLY A 430 -11.53 -3.35 -13.88
N CYS A 431 -11.94 -2.19 -14.40
CA CYS A 431 -11.41 -1.64 -15.65
C CYS A 431 -10.29 -0.62 -15.41
N GLY A 432 -10.02 -0.28 -14.15
CA GLY A 432 -9.03 0.71 -13.74
C GLY A 432 -9.54 2.15 -13.82
N TYR A 433 -10.86 2.38 -13.88
CA TYR A 433 -11.39 3.76 -13.94
C TYR A 433 -11.22 4.47 -12.61
N SER A 434 -11.56 3.80 -11.51
CA SER A 434 -11.44 4.35 -10.15
C SER A 434 -10.00 4.67 -9.77
N THR A 435 -9.02 3.89 -10.23
CA THR A 435 -7.59 4.07 -9.89
C THR A 435 -6.98 5.29 -10.56
N ARG A 436 -7.63 5.85 -11.60
CA ARG A 436 -7.22 7.13 -12.21
C ARG A 436 -7.27 8.30 -11.23
N LEU A 437 -8.06 8.21 -10.15
CA LEU A 437 -8.01 9.20 -9.05
C LEU A 437 -6.65 9.25 -8.35
N ALA A 438 -5.80 8.24 -8.48
CA ALA A 438 -4.44 8.28 -7.95
C ALA A 438 -3.50 9.14 -8.81
N ASP A 439 -3.89 9.50 -10.04
CA ASP A 439 -3.19 10.51 -10.83
C ASP A 439 -3.62 11.91 -10.37
N ALA A 440 -2.64 12.74 -10.00
CA ALA A 440 -2.91 14.04 -9.38
C ALA A 440 -3.61 15.02 -10.33
N ASP A 441 -3.22 15.03 -11.62
CA ASP A 441 -3.80 15.90 -12.64
C ASP A 441 -5.26 15.52 -12.91
N GLU A 442 -5.54 14.23 -13.04
CA GLU A 442 -6.90 13.74 -13.23
C GLU A 442 -7.78 13.98 -12.01
N SER A 443 -7.27 13.67 -10.82
CA SER A 443 -7.97 13.93 -9.56
C SER A 443 -8.33 15.41 -9.41
N GLN A 444 -7.43 16.33 -9.79
CA GLN A 444 -7.74 17.75 -9.81
C GLN A 444 -8.84 18.13 -10.81
N LYS A 445 -8.81 17.58 -12.03
CA LYS A 445 -9.90 17.78 -13.01
C LYS A 445 -11.24 17.31 -12.47
N VAL A 446 -11.25 16.21 -11.73
CA VAL A 446 -12.45 15.66 -11.09
C VAL A 446 -12.98 16.60 -10.00
N PHE A 447 -12.13 17.14 -9.12
CA PHE A 447 -12.55 18.11 -8.11
C PHE A 447 -13.13 19.38 -8.74
N ASP A 448 -12.50 19.90 -9.80
CA ASP A 448 -12.99 21.08 -10.50
C ASP A 448 -14.33 20.83 -11.20
N GLU A 449 -14.51 19.67 -11.83
CA GLU A 449 -15.76 19.31 -12.47
C GLU A 449 -16.88 19.09 -11.45
N ALA A 450 -16.58 18.44 -10.32
CA ALA A 450 -17.52 18.26 -9.22
C ALA A 450 -18.00 19.61 -8.65
N ARG A 451 -17.08 20.55 -8.45
CA ARG A 451 -17.40 21.90 -7.98
C ARG A 451 -18.26 22.65 -8.99
N LYS A 452 -17.87 22.66 -10.26
CA LYS A 452 -18.64 23.29 -11.35
C LYS A 452 -20.06 22.73 -11.44
N ALA A 453 -20.22 21.42 -11.29
CA ALA A 453 -21.54 20.77 -11.33
C ALA A 453 -22.44 21.24 -10.18
N LEU A 454 -21.91 21.41 -8.96
CA LEU A 454 -22.68 21.94 -7.83
C LEU A 454 -22.99 23.43 -7.98
N GLU A 455 -22.03 24.24 -8.45
CA GLU A 455 -22.20 25.68 -8.72
C GLU A 455 -23.25 25.94 -9.82
N ALA A 456 -23.27 25.11 -10.87
CA ALA A 456 -24.22 25.23 -11.98
C ALA A 456 -25.63 24.72 -11.65
N SER A 457 -25.81 24.01 -10.53
CA SER A 457 -27.12 23.47 -10.17
C SER A 457 -28.10 24.59 -9.80
N SER A 458 -29.28 24.60 -10.44
CA SER A 458 -30.30 25.66 -10.28
C SER A 458 -31.03 25.69 -8.92
N CYS A 459 -30.64 24.84 -7.97
CA CYS A 459 -31.24 24.79 -6.63
C CYS A 459 -30.41 25.59 -5.62
N LYS A 460 -31.06 26.05 -4.55
CA LYS A 460 -30.46 26.77 -3.41
C LYS A 460 -30.34 25.90 -2.16
N CYS A 461 -30.10 24.60 -2.32
CA CYS A 461 -30.02 23.67 -1.19
C CYS A 461 -28.88 23.99 -0.22
N GLU A 462 -27.88 24.73 -0.67
CA GLU A 462 -26.77 25.27 0.11
C GLU A 462 -27.21 26.38 1.08
N GLU A 463 -28.28 27.14 0.76
CA GLU A 463 -28.81 28.23 1.60
C GLU A 463 -29.76 27.71 2.68
N ALA A 464 -30.21 26.45 2.60
CA ALA A 464 -31.12 25.88 3.58
C ALA A 464 -30.42 25.68 4.93
N GLU A 465 -31.13 25.96 6.04
CA GLU A 465 -30.61 25.78 7.42
C GLU A 465 -30.01 24.39 7.66
N THR A 466 -30.63 23.35 7.10
CA THR A 466 -30.16 21.96 7.21
C THR A 466 -29.11 21.58 6.16
N GLY A 467 -28.83 22.45 5.19
CA GLY A 467 -27.86 22.24 4.11
C GLY A 467 -28.12 21.00 3.25
N GLY A 468 -29.38 20.61 3.04
CA GLY A 468 -29.75 19.32 2.42
C GLY A 468 -29.41 19.17 0.92
N ALA A 469 -30.11 18.25 0.26
CA ALA A 469 -29.96 17.95 -1.16
C ALA A 469 -31.30 17.74 -1.86
N CYS A 470 -31.33 17.88 -3.18
CA CYS A 470 -32.51 17.62 -4.01
C CYS A 470 -32.14 16.94 -5.33
N THR A 471 -33.14 16.65 -6.15
CA THR A 471 -32.95 15.97 -7.45
C THR A 471 -32.26 16.82 -8.52
N LYS A 472 -32.07 18.12 -8.27
CA LYS A 472 -31.34 19.03 -9.16
C LYS A 472 -29.84 19.11 -8.88
N CYS A 473 -29.38 18.59 -7.74
CA CYS A 473 -27.96 18.59 -7.36
C CYS A 473 -27.42 17.17 -7.13
N LEU A 474 -27.70 16.57 -5.97
CA LEU A 474 -27.10 15.31 -5.55
C LEU A 474 -28.06 14.12 -5.67
N ILE A 475 -29.36 14.29 -5.38
CA ILE A 475 -30.28 13.14 -5.28
C ILE A 475 -30.65 12.60 -6.66
N ASP A 476 -30.62 11.29 -6.83
CA ASP A 476 -31.19 10.60 -7.98
C ASP A 476 -31.93 9.31 -7.55
N ARG A 477 -32.27 8.46 -8.51
CA ARG A 477 -32.95 7.17 -8.23
C ARG A 477 -32.03 6.14 -7.59
N SER A 478 -30.72 6.16 -7.87
CA SER A 478 -29.77 5.16 -7.37
C SER A 478 -29.34 5.45 -5.92
N ASN A 479 -29.31 6.73 -5.52
CA ASN A 479 -28.84 7.18 -4.22
C ASN A 479 -29.94 7.70 -3.28
N TYR A 480 -31.22 7.66 -3.67
CA TYR A 480 -32.35 8.17 -2.89
C TYR A 480 -32.37 7.67 -1.43
N ARG A 481 -31.96 6.42 -1.17
CA ARG A 481 -31.87 5.86 0.19
C ARG A 481 -30.95 6.64 1.13
N TYR A 482 -29.96 7.34 0.55
CA TYR A 482 -29.00 8.17 1.27
C TYR A 482 -29.41 9.64 1.30
N ALA A 483 -30.60 10.02 0.82
CA ALA A 483 -31.04 11.42 0.75
C ALA A 483 -30.86 12.18 2.08
N HIS A 484 -31.11 11.53 3.22
CA HIS A 484 -30.94 12.10 4.56
C HIS A 484 -29.47 12.30 4.97
N LYS A 485 -28.52 11.72 4.23
CA LYS A 485 -27.07 11.85 4.41
C LYS A 485 -26.43 12.79 3.38
N LEU A 486 -27.19 13.41 2.49
CA LEU A 486 -26.65 14.27 1.43
C LEU A 486 -26.82 15.76 1.77
N SER A 487 -25.76 16.53 1.53
CA SER A 487 -25.66 17.95 1.79
C SER A 487 -24.90 18.67 0.68
N LYS A 488 -25.61 19.53 -0.08
CA LYS A 488 -24.96 20.38 -1.10
C LYS A 488 -23.98 21.35 -0.46
N ARG A 489 -24.35 21.95 0.68
CA ARG A 489 -23.53 22.95 1.38
C ARG A 489 -22.16 22.39 1.79
N LYS A 490 -22.15 21.27 2.52
CA LYS A 490 -20.90 20.67 3.03
C LYS A 490 -19.95 20.29 1.90
N ALA A 491 -20.47 19.65 0.84
CA ALA A 491 -19.66 19.27 -0.32
C ALA A 491 -19.09 20.51 -1.04
N LEU A 492 -19.92 21.54 -1.26
CA LEU A 492 -19.48 22.76 -1.94
C LEU A 492 -18.46 23.55 -1.12
N GLU A 493 -18.68 23.72 0.19
CA GLU A 493 -17.72 24.39 1.09
C GLU A 493 -16.37 23.67 1.12
N TRP A 494 -16.35 22.33 1.16
CA TRP A 494 -15.11 21.56 1.11
C TRP A 494 -14.39 21.71 -0.24
N LEU A 495 -15.11 21.58 -1.36
CA LEU A 495 -14.54 21.76 -2.71
C LEU A 495 -14.04 23.20 -2.95
N GLN A 496 -14.65 24.20 -2.33
CA GLN A 496 -14.19 25.58 -2.39
C GLN A 496 -12.91 25.81 -1.56
N ARG A 497 -12.85 25.26 -0.34
CA ARG A 497 -11.62 25.27 0.48
C ARG A 497 -10.48 24.57 -0.24
N GLN A 498 -10.76 23.41 -0.80
CA GLN A 498 -9.82 22.63 -1.60
C GLN A 498 -9.22 23.47 -2.73
N LYS A 499 -10.05 24.17 -3.50
CA LYS A 499 -9.59 25.09 -4.55
C LYS A 499 -8.78 26.28 -4.01
N ALA A 500 -9.18 26.85 -2.88
CA ALA A 500 -8.47 27.98 -2.28
C ALA A 500 -7.09 27.58 -1.71
N GLY A 501 -6.94 26.31 -1.32
CA GLY A 501 -5.67 25.71 -0.90
C GLY A 501 -4.77 25.22 -2.03
N VAL A 502 -5.18 25.34 -3.29
CA VAL A 502 -4.32 25.06 -4.45
C VAL A 502 -3.16 26.05 -4.43
N VAL A 503 -1.92 25.53 -4.38
CA VAL A 503 -0.70 26.35 -4.51
C VAL A 503 -0.85 27.24 -5.75
N THR A 504 -1.01 28.54 -5.55
CA THR A 504 -1.01 29.48 -6.66
C THR A 504 0.42 29.67 -7.10
N ILE A 505 0.70 29.40 -8.38
CA ILE A 505 2.01 29.64 -8.99
C ILE A 505 2.39 31.11 -8.77
N PRO A 506 3.47 31.39 -8.00
CA PRO A 506 3.89 32.76 -7.73
C PRO A 506 4.17 33.53 -9.03
N GLU A 507 3.95 34.85 -9.03
CA GLU A 507 4.22 35.68 -10.22
C GLU A 507 5.70 35.62 -10.64
N THR A 508 6.61 35.40 -9.69
CA THR A 508 8.04 35.18 -9.95
C THR A 508 8.27 33.93 -10.81
N VAL A 509 7.61 32.83 -10.47
CA VAL A 509 7.63 31.58 -11.26
C VAL A 509 7.00 31.82 -12.63
N ARG A 510 5.81 32.40 -12.68
CA ARG A 510 5.06 32.59 -13.93
C ARG A 510 5.76 33.52 -14.92
N ARG A 511 6.60 34.44 -14.45
CA ARG A 511 7.41 35.32 -15.30
C ARG A 511 8.54 34.57 -16.02
N GLN A 512 9.14 33.58 -15.36
CA GLN A 512 10.27 32.82 -15.90
C GLN A 512 9.80 31.55 -16.64
N SER A 513 8.71 30.95 -16.17
CA SER A 513 8.08 29.75 -16.72
C SER A 513 6.57 29.97 -16.90
N PRO A 514 6.12 30.55 -18.04
CA PRO A 514 4.71 30.86 -18.27
C PRO A 514 3.79 29.63 -18.32
N GLU A 515 4.31 28.50 -18.78
CA GLU A 515 3.59 27.22 -18.89
C GLU A 515 3.72 26.34 -17.64
N ALA A 516 4.31 26.86 -16.56
CA ALA A 516 4.43 26.14 -15.31
C ALA A 516 3.07 25.68 -14.81
N ARG A 517 3.03 24.45 -14.31
CA ARG A 517 1.92 23.85 -13.57
C ARG A 517 2.42 23.45 -12.20
N VAL A 518 1.51 23.36 -11.23
CA VAL A 518 1.84 22.79 -9.92
C VAL A 518 1.93 21.27 -10.07
N GLU A 519 2.99 20.69 -9.53
CA GLU A 519 3.13 19.26 -9.37
C GLU A 519 2.85 18.91 -7.90
N TYR A 520 1.99 17.92 -7.67
CA TYR A 520 1.52 17.54 -6.33
C TYR A 520 2.20 16.28 -5.80
N GLU A 521 2.88 15.54 -6.67
CA GLU A 521 3.61 14.35 -6.28
C GLU A 521 5.01 14.68 -5.77
N LYS A 522 5.53 13.88 -4.83
CA LYS A 522 6.90 14.08 -4.32
C LYS A 522 7.93 13.75 -5.41
N ILE A 523 8.96 14.58 -5.52
CA ILE A 523 9.99 14.46 -6.55
C ILE A 523 10.68 13.08 -6.59
N LYS A 524 10.96 12.47 -5.42
CA LYS A 524 11.53 11.11 -5.35
C LYS A 524 10.61 10.04 -5.94
N ARG A 525 9.29 10.20 -5.80
CA ARG A 525 8.31 9.27 -6.39
C ARG A 525 8.18 9.49 -7.88
N ILE A 526 8.18 10.75 -8.35
CA ILE A 526 8.24 11.09 -9.78
C ILE A 526 9.46 10.40 -10.42
N ALA A 527 10.64 10.53 -9.81
CA ALA A 527 11.85 9.89 -10.32
C ALA A 527 11.74 8.35 -10.35
N ARG A 528 11.19 7.72 -9.31
CA ARG A 528 10.94 6.26 -9.29
C ARG A 528 9.96 5.80 -10.36
N THR A 529 8.87 6.54 -10.54
CA THR A 529 7.85 6.23 -11.56
C THR A 529 8.42 6.40 -12.96
N ALA A 530 9.21 7.45 -13.18
CA ALA A 530 9.92 7.69 -14.45
C ALA A 530 10.77 6.47 -14.85
N VAL A 531 11.62 5.97 -13.94
CA VAL A 531 12.46 4.77 -14.16
C VAL A 531 11.65 3.52 -14.54
N ASN A 532 10.38 3.42 -14.11
CA ASN A 532 9.53 2.27 -14.40
C ASN A 532 8.72 2.39 -15.70
N ASN A 533 8.62 3.59 -16.29
CA ASN A 533 7.72 3.89 -17.41
C ASN A 533 8.44 4.12 -18.75
N GLY A 534 9.66 3.59 -18.94
CA GLY A 534 10.35 3.66 -20.23
C GLY A 534 10.90 5.05 -20.56
N VAL A 535 11.61 5.67 -19.61
CA VAL A 535 12.34 6.92 -19.85
C VAL A 535 13.70 6.64 -20.46
N ARG A 536 14.16 7.56 -21.32
CA ARG A 536 15.45 7.43 -22.00
C ARG A 536 16.57 8.11 -21.24
N GLU A 537 16.32 9.32 -20.73
CA GLU A 537 17.32 10.14 -20.06
C GLU A 537 16.73 10.78 -18.80
N MET A 538 17.52 10.83 -17.74
CA MET A 538 17.20 11.52 -16.50
C MET A 538 18.36 12.40 -16.07
N THR A 539 18.09 13.67 -15.78
CA THR A 539 19.09 14.62 -15.28
C THR A 539 18.66 15.11 -13.90
N PHE A 540 19.44 14.74 -12.88
CA PHE A 540 19.24 15.16 -11.50
C PHE A 540 20.09 16.39 -11.21
N PHE A 541 19.56 17.28 -10.40
CA PHE A 541 20.22 18.50 -9.97
C PHE A 541 20.43 18.47 -8.46
N VAL A 542 21.62 18.84 -8.02
CA VAL A 542 22.02 18.97 -6.61
C VAL A 542 22.75 20.29 -6.42
N SER A 543 22.71 20.83 -5.21
CA SER A 543 23.26 22.14 -4.85
C SER A 543 24.11 22.06 -3.60
N ASP A 544 25.20 22.81 -3.57
CA ASP A 544 26.05 23.01 -2.40
C ASP A 544 25.57 24.13 -1.46
N GLU A 545 24.50 24.85 -1.82
CA GLU A 545 23.98 26.03 -1.09
C GLU A 545 23.53 25.70 0.35
N ASN A 546 23.02 24.48 0.60
CA ASN A 546 22.61 24.03 1.94
C ASN A 546 23.78 23.41 2.75
N GLY A 547 24.95 23.20 2.15
CA GLY A 547 26.10 22.57 2.80
C GLY A 547 25.92 21.08 3.17
N ASP A 548 24.72 20.49 3.05
CA ASP A 548 24.50 19.06 3.28
C ASP A 548 24.99 18.20 2.11
N CYS A 549 26.24 17.77 2.23
CA CYS A 549 26.93 16.96 1.22
C CYS A 549 27.27 15.58 1.81
N ALA A 550 26.49 14.58 1.43
CA ALA A 550 26.69 13.17 1.78
C ALA A 550 26.63 12.32 0.49
N ILE A 551 27.62 12.50 -0.37
CA ILE A 551 27.68 11.93 -1.72
C ILE A 551 27.61 10.39 -1.71
N SER A 552 28.09 9.76 -0.64
CA SER A 552 27.96 8.31 -0.40
C SER A 552 26.51 7.82 -0.37
N GLU A 553 25.55 8.66 0.04
CA GLU A 553 24.12 8.35 -0.02
C GLU A 553 23.55 8.40 -1.45
N TRP A 554 24.30 8.89 -2.43
CA TRP A 554 23.94 8.82 -3.84
C TRP A 554 24.68 7.71 -4.60
N THR A 555 25.83 7.27 -4.10
CA THR A 555 26.59 6.17 -4.72
C THR A 555 26.21 4.79 -4.16
N SER A 556 25.82 4.69 -2.88
CA SER A 556 25.55 3.42 -2.21
C SER A 556 24.26 2.74 -2.69
N ARG A 557 24.32 1.44 -3.02
CA ARG A 557 23.12 0.63 -3.33
C ARG A 557 22.19 0.40 -2.14
N ASN A 558 22.56 0.82 -0.93
CA ASN A 558 21.74 0.66 0.27
C ASN A 558 20.90 1.91 0.58
N SER A 559 21.29 3.07 0.09
CA SER A 559 20.52 4.31 0.25
C SER A 559 19.33 4.38 -0.74
N GLU A 560 18.34 5.23 -0.45
CA GLU A 560 17.19 5.43 -1.35
C GLU A 560 17.64 6.01 -2.71
N MET A 561 18.47 7.05 -2.70
CA MET A 561 18.91 7.73 -3.91
C MET A 561 19.88 6.88 -4.74
N GLY A 562 20.81 6.17 -4.09
CA GLY A 562 21.69 5.26 -4.81
C GLY A 562 20.91 4.10 -5.42
N ARG A 563 19.94 3.50 -4.72
CA ARG A 563 19.04 2.49 -5.34
C ARG A 563 18.30 3.04 -6.56
N LEU A 564 17.81 4.27 -6.50
CA LEU A 564 17.14 4.92 -7.62
C LEU A 564 18.07 5.08 -8.83
N LEU A 565 19.28 5.61 -8.62
CA LEU A 565 20.27 5.80 -9.69
C LEU A 565 20.71 4.46 -10.29
N HIS A 566 21.10 3.49 -9.46
CA HIS A 566 21.52 2.17 -9.91
C HIS A 566 20.40 1.45 -10.68
N ASN A 567 19.15 1.53 -10.22
CA ASN A 567 18.03 0.91 -10.93
C ASN A 567 17.72 1.61 -12.27
N ALA A 568 17.93 2.92 -12.37
CA ALA A 568 17.83 3.64 -13.65
C ALA A 568 18.90 3.15 -14.64
N VAL A 569 20.16 3.09 -14.19
CA VAL A 569 21.29 2.58 -14.99
C VAL A 569 21.09 1.12 -15.39
N ASP A 570 20.70 0.26 -14.45
CA ASP A 570 20.46 -1.18 -14.67
C ASP A 570 19.34 -1.41 -15.72
N LYS A 571 18.43 -0.45 -15.89
CA LYS A 571 17.36 -0.44 -16.92
C LYS A 571 17.76 0.26 -18.23
N GLY A 572 19.00 0.73 -18.35
CA GLY A 572 19.50 1.39 -19.55
C GLY A 572 19.12 2.87 -19.70
N VAL A 573 18.67 3.53 -18.63
CA VAL A 573 18.40 4.97 -18.64
C VAL A 573 19.72 5.74 -18.57
N ALA A 574 19.93 6.73 -19.45
CA ALA A 574 21.10 7.60 -19.37
C ALA A 574 20.93 8.62 -18.22
N VAL A 575 21.78 8.52 -17.20
CA VAL A 575 21.69 9.35 -15.99
C VAL A 575 22.76 10.44 -16.00
N THR A 576 22.33 11.69 -15.77
CA THR A 576 23.21 12.86 -15.61
C THR A 576 23.01 13.50 -14.24
N LEU A 577 24.10 13.91 -13.59
CA LEU A 577 24.12 14.67 -12.34
C LEU A 577 24.70 16.06 -12.63
N ASN A 578 23.86 17.09 -12.51
CA ASN A 578 24.30 18.48 -12.57
C ASN A 578 24.47 19.00 -11.14
N VAL A 579 25.72 19.32 -10.79
CA VAL A 579 26.10 19.84 -9.48
C VAL A 579 26.22 21.35 -9.57
N GLU A 580 25.26 22.06 -8.98
CA GLU A 580 25.38 23.49 -8.72
C GLU A 580 26.45 23.71 -7.66
N TYR A 581 27.51 24.40 -8.07
CA TYR A 581 28.71 24.59 -7.26
C TYR A 581 29.11 26.06 -7.20
N HIS A 582 29.29 26.57 -5.98
CA HIS A 582 29.64 27.94 -5.68
C HIS A 582 31.04 27.99 -5.07
N PRO A 583 32.09 28.27 -5.85
CA PRO A 583 33.48 28.31 -5.36
C PRO A 583 33.69 29.20 -4.13
N GLU A 584 32.89 30.26 -3.98
CA GLU A 584 32.91 31.19 -2.86
C GLU A 584 32.47 30.58 -1.51
N TYR A 585 31.72 29.47 -1.52
CA TYR A 585 31.33 28.77 -0.29
C TYR A 585 32.42 27.83 0.23
N HIS A 586 33.42 27.51 -0.60
CA HIS A 586 34.50 26.55 -0.29
C HIS A 586 35.85 27.27 -0.15
N THR A 587 35.93 28.19 0.82
CA THR A 587 37.14 29.00 1.04
C THR A 587 38.32 28.18 1.56
N ASP A 588 38.07 27.11 2.32
CA ASP A 588 39.09 26.16 2.72
C ASP A 588 39.25 25.07 1.66
N GLU A 589 40.50 24.75 1.28
CA GLU A 589 40.80 23.71 0.28
C GLU A 589 40.22 22.32 0.67
N ALA A 590 40.03 22.08 1.96
CA ALA A 590 39.45 20.83 2.47
C ALA A 590 37.93 20.72 2.21
N ASP A 591 37.23 21.84 1.99
CA ASP A 591 35.77 21.86 1.75
C ASP A 591 35.46 21.49 0.29
N LYS A 592 36.45 21.62 -0.59
CA LYS A 592 36.39 21.19 -1.99
C LYS A 592 36.45 19.66 -2.15
N LEU A 593 37.07 18.95 -1.22
CA LEU A 593 37.37 17.51 -1.32
C LEU A 593 36.17 16.61 -1.68
N PRO A 594 34.94 16.81 -1.15
CA PRO A 594 33.78 16.00 -1.55
C PRO A 594 33.51 16.08 -3.06
N PHE A 595 33.74 17.23 -3.68
CA PHE A 595 33.43 17.53 -5.07
C PHE A 595 34.58 17.22 -6.04
N VAL A 596 35.76 16.84 -5.54
CA VAL A 596 36.89 16.42 -6.38
C VAL A 596 36.71 14.97 -6.81
N GLY A 597 36.93 14.69 -8.10
CA GLY A 597 36.89 13.33 -8.65
C GLY A 597 35.47 12.78 -8.78
N LEU A 598 34.48 13.67 -8.98
CA LEU A 598 33.12 13.26 -9.29
C LEU A 598 32.97 12.89 -10.76
N THR A 599 33.77 13.50 -11.64
CA THR A 599 33.74 13.24 -13.08
C THR A 599 34.69 12.11 -13.48
N GLY A 600 34.44 11.50 -14.64
CA GLY A 600 35.32 10.50 -15.25
C GLY A 600 35.00 9.05 -14.89
N GLN A 601 35.58 8.10 -15.65
CA GLN A 601 35.33 6.66 -15.50
C GLN A 601 35.86 6.08 -14.18
N ASP A 602 36.90 6.71 -13.60
CA ASP A 602 37.46 6.35 -12.29
C ASP A 602 36.89 7.21 -11.16
N GLY A 603 35.87 8.04 -11.45
CA GLY A 603 35.22 8.94 -10.49
C GLY A 603 34.19 8.22 -9.62
N LYS A 604 33.58 8.97 -8.67
CA LYS A 604 32.58 8.41 -7.74
C LYS A 604 31.29 7.91 -8.41
N PHE A 605 31.01 8.34 -9.64
CA PHE A 605 29.81 7.97 -10.41
C PHE A 605 30.19 7.43 -11.80
N PRO A 606 30.79 6.24 -11.90
CA PRO A 606 31.37 5.72 -13.15
C PRO A 606 30.32 5.48 -14.25
N ASP A 607 29.08 5.17 -13.86
CA ASP A 607 27.97 4.85 -14.77
C ASP A 607 27.06 6.07 -15.07
N CYS A 608 27.40 7.25 -14.56
CA CYS A 608 26.64 8.49 -14.78
C CYS A 608 27.51 9.57 -15.44
N THR A 609 26.87 10.52 -16.10
CA THR A 609 27.55 11.76 -16.52
C THR A 609 27.45 12.79 -15.41
N VAL A 610 28.57 13.38 -14.97
CA VAL A 610 28.55 14.44 -13.94
C VAL A 610 29.04 15.74 -14.55
N ASN A 611 28.28 16.82 -14.36
CA ASN A 611 28.64 18.17 -14.80
C ASN A 611 28.58 19.14 -13.62
N PHE A 612 29.47 20.13 -13.63
CA PHE A 612 29.43 21.26 -12.71
C PHE A 612 28.77 22.46 -13.40
N ILE A 613 27.80 23.07 -12.72
CA ILE A 613 27.05 24.22 -13.21
C ILE A 613 27.12 25.36 -12.19
N GLY A 614 26.98 26.59 -12.67
CA GLY A 614 26.87 27.77 -11.83
C GLY A 614 25.47 27.91 -11.23
N ASP A 615 25.25 29.02 -10.51
CA ASP A 615 23.98 29.31 -9.84
C ASP A 615 22.78 29.22 -10.81
N MET A 616 21.85 28.33 -10.47
CA MET A 616 20.56 28.12 -11.14
C MET A 616 19.57 29.29 -10.88
N GLY A 617 19.89 30.19 -9.95
CA GLY A 617 19.10 31.35 -9.59
C GLY A 617 17.96 31.03 -8.62
N ASP A 618 16.87 31.81 -8.68
CA ASP A 618 15.75 31.68 -7.74
C ASP A 618 14.83 30.48 -8.02
N LEU A 619 14.88 29.91 -9.24
CA LEU A 619 14.12 28.72 -9.62
C LEU A 619 15.06 27.55 -9.81
N LYS A 620 15.23 26.77 -8.75
CA LYS A 620 16.12 25.63 -8.76
C LYS A 620 15.46 24.45 -9.45
N THR A 621 16.10 23.94 -10.49
CA THR A 621 15.68 22.70 -11.14
C THR A 621 16.02 21.54 -10.23
N MET A 622 15.13 20.55 -10.15
CA MET A 622 15.36 19.33 -9.37
C MET A 622 15.62 18.16 -10.30
N LEU A 623 14.75 17.95 -11.29
CA LEU A 623 14.79 16.80 -12.17
C LEU A 623 14.35 17.18 -13.58
N GLU A 624 15.07 16.71 -14.58
CA GLU A 624 14.62 16.69 -15.97
C GLU A 624 14.50 15.24 -16.45
N VAL A 625 13.39 14.92 -17.12
CA VAL A 625 13.11 13.57 -17.64
C VAL A 625 12.81 13.68 -19.13
N LYS A 626 13.47 12.86 -19.95
CA LYS A 626 13.17 12.73 -21.39
C LYS A 626 12.66 11.32 -21.71
N TYR A 627 11.57 11.27 -22.46
CA TYR A 627 10.91 10.04 -22.88
C TYR A 627 11.32 9.65 -24.31
N ASP A 628 11.00 8.42 -24.72
CA ASP A 628 11.33 7.88 -26.03
C ASP A 628 10.68 8.64 -27.21
N ASP A 629 9.57 9.33 -26.97
CA ASP A 629 8.89 10.18 -27.95
C ASP A 629 9.53 11.58 -28.10
N ASN A 630 10.70 11.79 -27.47
CA ASN A 630 11.40 13.07 -27.33
C ASN A 630 10.66 14.15 -26.53
N SER A 631 9.53 13.81 -25.88
CA SER A 631 8.95 14.73 -24.89
C SER A 631 9.87 14.83 -23.68
N ALA A 632 9.97 16.03 -23.12
CA ALA A 632 10.76 16.30 -21.93
C ALA A 632 9.90 16.98 -20.87
N LYS A 633 10.18 16.72 -19.60
CA LYS A 633 9.57 17.41 -18.46
C LYS A 633 10.65 17.92 -17.53
N ARG A 634 10.49 19.15 -17.06
CA ARG A 634 11.33 19.75 -16.00
C ARG A 634 10.50 19.93 -14.75
N TYR A 635 11.02 19.41 -13.64
CA TYR A 635 10.49 19.61 -12.30
C TYR A 635 11.41 20.56 -11.54
N PHE A 636 10.85 21.64 -11.00
CA PHE A 636 11.61 22.73 -10.39
C PHE A 636 10.84 23.38 -9.24
N THR A 637 11.56 24.13 -8.42
CA THR A 637 11.01 24.75 -7.20
C THR A 637 11.65 26.13 -6.96
N SER A 638 11.00 26.96 -6.14
CA SER A 638 11.58 28.21 -5.62
C SER A 638 12.26 28.03 -4.25
N GLU A 639 12.23 26.83 -3.68
CA GLU A 639 12.84 26.52 -2.39
C GLU A 639 14.31 26.15 -2.59
N LYS A 640 15.24 26.92 -2.00
CA LYS A 640 16.69 26.74 -2.25
C LYS A 640 17.31 25.57 -1.49
N GLU A 641 16.79 25.26 -0.30
CA GLU A 641 17.40 24.29 0.61
C GLU A 641 17.04 22.82 0.31
N VAL A 642 16.21 22.55 -0.70
CA VAL A 642 15.65 21.20 -0.96
C VAL A 642 16.46 20.36 -1.93
N LEU A 643 17.63 20.84 -2.36
CA LEU A 643 18.53 20.17 -3.30
C LEU A 643 19.87 19.72 -2.71
N PRO A 644 19.96 19.28 -1.43
CA PRO A 644 21.24 18.86 -0.89
C PRO A 644 21.80 17.66 -1.66
N PHE A 645 23.13 17.57 -1.74
CA PHE A 645 23.80 16.39 -2.29
C PHE A 645 23.86 15.26 -1.24
N SER A 646 22.70 14.91 -0.68
CA SER A 646 22.49 13.89 0.34
C SER A 646 21.16 13.15 0.11
N GLY A 647 20.86 12.14 0.91
CA GLY A 647 19.61 11.39 0.89
C GLY A 647 18.37 12.22 1.21
N LYS A 648 18.52 13.45 1.72
CA LYS A 648 17.44 14.41 1.98
C LYS A 648 16.96 15.16 0.74
N TRP A 649 17.54 14.88 -0.43
CA TRP A 649 17.17 15.50 -1.68
C TRP A 649 15.65 15.47 -1.93
N GLY A 650 15.05 16.64 -2.01
CA GLY A 650 13.61 16.83 -2.22
C GLY A 650 12.68 16.36 -1.11
N GLU A 651 13.19 16.08 0.09
CA GLU A 651 12.39 15.59 1.23
C GLU A 651 11.46 16.68 1.80
N ASP A 652 11.97 17.90 1.93
CA ASP A 652 11.27 19.05 2.50
C ASP A 652 10.61 19.97 1.45
N CYS A 653 10.57 19.55 0.18
CA CYS A 653 10.00 20.35 -0.91
C CYS A 653 8.47 20.45 -0.76
N THR A 654 7.97 21.67 -0.50
CA THR A 654 6.52 21.92 -0.33
C THR A 654 5.85 22.42 -1.61
N GLN A 655 6.61 23.09 -2.48
CA GLN A 655 6.13 23.63 -3.76
C GLN A 655 6.97 23.07 -4.91
N LEU A 656 6.37 22.15 -5.67
CA LEU A 656 6.95 21.62 -6.89
C LEU A 656 6.17 22.12 -8.10
N PHE A 657 6.89 22.52 -9.14
CA PHE A 657 6.34 22.95 -10.41
C PHE A 657 6.86 22.07 -11.54
N VAL A 658 6.05 21.93 -12.59
CA VAL A 658 6.38 21.16 -13.79
C VAL A 658 6.08 21.96 -15.05
N GLU A 659 6.98 21.88 -16.03
CA GLU A 659 6.79 22.41 -17.38
C GLU A 659 7.22 21.36 -18.43
N ASP A 660 6.53 21.38 -19.58
CA ASP A 660 6.84 20.48 -20.69
C ASP A 660 7.88 21.15 -21.62
N ASN A 661 8.82 20.36 -22.13
CA ASN A 661 9.87 20.75 -23.07
C ASN A 661 10.66 22.00 -22.62
N PRO A 662 11.38 21.90 -21.49
CA PRO A 662 12.11 23.03 -20.92
C PRO A 662 13.15 23.59 -21.90
N ALA A 663 13.30 24.92 -21.91
CA ALA A 663 14.35 25.62 -22.63
C ALA A 663 15.32 26.29 -21.64
N VAL A 664 15.92 25.49 -20.76
CA VAL A 664 16.77 25.98 -19.67
C VAL A 664 18.20 25.54 -19.93
N SER A 665 19.13 26.48 -19.83
CA SER A 665 20.55 26.24 -19.98
C SER A 665 21.29 26.81 -18.77
N TYR A 666 22.25 26.07 -18.26
CA TYR A 666 23.07 26.48 -17.13
C TYR A 666 24.48 26.82 -17.60
N THR A 667 25.13 27.76 -16.93
CA THR A 667 26.52 28.11 -17.20
C THR A 667 27.43 27.01 -16.68
N PRO A 668 28.28 26.39 -17.52
CA PRO A 668 29.24 25.41 -17.05
C PRO A 668 30.25 26.05 -16.09
N VAL A 669 30.62 25.30 -15.05
CA VAL A 669 31.70 25.64 -14.12
C VAL A 669 32.73 24.53 -14.15
N ASP A 670 33.99 24.86 -13.97
CA ASP A 670 35.05 23.86 -13.91
C ASP A 670 34.93 23.03 -12.63
N GLU A 671 35.19 21.72 -12.73
CA GLU A 671 35.28 20.86 -11.55
C GLU A 671 36.33 21.43 -10.59
N PRO A 672 36.03 21.51 -9.27
CA PRO A 672 36.98 22.03 -8.31
C PRO A 672 38.25 21.18 -8.31
N THR A 673 39.38 21.84 -8.52
CA THR A 673 40.71 21.22 -8.39
C THR A 673 41.23 21.42 -6.99
N TYR A 674 41.81 20.37 -6.40
CA TYR A 674 42.57 20.47 -5.16
C TYR A 674 44.06 20.58 -5.49
N THR A 675 44.71 21.68 -5.10
CA THR A 675 46.15 21.85 -5.27
C THR A 675 46.84 21.75 -3.90
N PRO A 676 47.54 20.64 -3.59
CA PRO A 676 48.16 20.46 -2.28
C PRO A 676 49.19 21.57 -1.99
N GLN A 677 49.04 22.26 -0.85
CA GLN A 677 50.08 23.15 -0.34
C GLN A 677 51.30 22.31 0.11
N PRO A 678 52.55 22.70 -0.23
CA PRO A 678 53.73 21.85 -0.05
C PRO A 678 54.06 21.51 1.42
N ASP A 679 53.53 22.27 2.38
CA ASP A 679 53.65 22.08 3.82
C ASP A 679 52.46 21.34 4.47
N VAL A 680 51.41 21.01 3.71
CA VAL A 680 50.23 20.29 4.21
C VAL A 680 50.19 18.88 3.66
N ILE A 681 50.17 17.88 4.55
CA ILE A 681 50.05 16.47 4.17
C ILE A 681 48.60 16.07 4.35
N ILE A 682 47.97 15.60 3.28
CA ILE A 682 46.64 14.98 3.34
C ILE A 682 46.76 13.52 2.94
N ARG A 683 46.24 12.65 3.79
CA ARG A 683 46.05 11.23 3.50
C ARG A 683 44.56 10.96 3.41
N GLN A 684 44.19 10.18 2.39
CA GLN A 684 42.84 9.67 2.21
C GLN A 684 42.95 8.16 2.02
N GLY A 685 42.08 7.40 2.69
CA GLY A 685 42.05 5.96 2.53
C GLY A 685 40.90 5.30 3.28
N CYS A 686 40.53 4.13 2.80
CA CYS A 686 39.54 3.28 3.44
C CYS A 686 40.24 2.35 4.43
N THR A 687 39.68 2.21 5.65
CA THR A 687 40.26 1.28 6.61
C THR A 687 40.03 -0.18 6.17
N PRO A 688 41.09 -1.01 6.15
CA PRO A 688 40.96 -2.45 5.88
C PRO A 688 40.50 -3.22 7.12
N ALA A 689 40.47 -2.59 8.29
CA ALA A 689 40.05 -3.23 9.54
C ALA A 689 38.58 -3.65 9.49
N SER A 690 38.31 -4.92 9.76
CA SER A 690 36.95 -5.46 9.90
C SER A 690 36.43 -5.40 11.34
N GLU A 691 37.34 -5.27 12.30
CA GLU A 691 37.08 -5.19 13.73
C GLU A 691 38.18 -4.35 14.38
N ILE A 692 37.79 -3.52 15.35
CA ILE A 692 38.72 -2.75 16.18
C ILE A 692 38.30 -2.76 17.64
N MET A 693 39.29 -2.58 18.52
CA MET A 693 39.05 -2.23 19.91
C MET A 693 38.93 -0.70 20.04
N VAL A 694 37.88 -0.21 20.71
CA VAL A 694 37.64 1.25 20.85
C VAL A 694 38.82 1.97 21.49
N GLY A 695 39.53 1.34 22.43
CA GLY A 695 40.74 1.86 23.05
C GLY A 695 41.99 1.93 22.16
N SER A 696 41.95 1.28 21.00
CA SER A 696 43.02 1.20 20.00
C SER A 696 42.58 1.77 18.63
N TYR A 697 41.56 2.63 18.63
CA TYR A 697 40.92 3.12 17.41
C TYR A 697 41.89 3.80 16.43
N PHE A 698 42.76 4.70 16.90
CA PHE A 698 43.75 5.37 16.05
C PHE A 698 44.71 4.36 15.42
N SER A 699 45.26 3.46 16.23
CA SER A 699 46.28 2.51 15.77
C SER A 699 45.72 1.48 14.79
N GLU A 700 44.53 0.96 15.05
CA GLU A 700 43.94 -0.12 14.25
C GLU A 700 43.20 0.40 13.01
N ALA A 701 42.54 1.56 13.08
CA ALA A 701 41.80 2.10 11.93
C ALA A 701 42.65 3.00 11.02
N ILE A 702 43.55 3.82 11.58
CA ILE A 702 44.20 4.94 10.86
C ILE A 702 45.69 4.69 10.57
N CYS A 703 46.41 4.03 11.49
CA CYS A 703 47.86 3.79 11.38
C CYS A 703 48.21 2.52 10.58
N GLY A 704 49.51 2.17 10.56
CA GLY A 704 49.99 0.85 10.11
C GLY A 704 50.02 0.63 8.59
N GLY A 705 49.99 1.70 7.79
CA GLY A 705 49.90 1.62 6.33
C GLY A 705 48.47 1.58 5.79
N ASN A 706 47.46 1.73 6.66
CA ASN A 706 46.05 1.86 6.26
C ASN A 706 45.79 3.21 5.58
N ILE A 707 45.95 4.31 6.33
CA ILE A 707 45.78 5.68 5.83
C ILE A 707 47.08 6.47 6.00
N LEU A 708 47.69 6.41 7.20
CA LEU A 708 48.96 7.06 7.47
C LEU A 708 50.15 6.21 7.01
N GLN A 709 51.14 6.87 6.42
CA GLN A 709 52.45 6.30 6.11
C GLN A 709 53.38 6.42 7.34
N SER A 710 54.44 5.61 7.40
CA SER A 710 55.37 5.58 8.54
C SER A 710 55.95 6.96 8.87
N ASP A 711 56.34 7.73 7.85
CA ASP A 711 56.92 9.07 8.01
C ASP A 711 55.91 10.12 8.51
N ASP A 712 54.61 9.88 8.36
CA ASP A 712 53.57 10.79 8.82
C ASP A 712 53.48 10.79 10.35
N LEU A 713 53.77 9.65 11.00
CA LEU A 713 53.75 9.52 12.46
C LEU A 713 54.84 10.37 13.12
N GLU A 714 56.03 10.46 12.52
CA GLU A 714 57.12 11.32 13.01
C GLU A 714 56.72 12.81 12.97
N LYS A 715 55.96 13.21 11.95
CA LYS A 715 55.48 14.59 11.80
C LYS A 715 54.39 14.91 12.82
N ILE A 716 53.44 14.00 13.03
CA ILE A 716 52.43 14.12 14.08
C ILE A 716 53.10 14.20 15.45
N GLN A 717 54.12 13.36 15.71
CA GLN A 717 54.92 13.42 16.94
C GLN A 717 55.58 14.79 17.12
N GLY A 718 56.15 15.38 16.05
CA GLY A 718 56.75 16.71 16.11
C GLY A 718 55.77 17.83 16.51
N ILE A 719 54.52 17.74 16.04
CA ILE A 719 53.45 18.71 16.30
C ILE A 719 52.87 18.55 17.72
N LEU A 720 52.65 17.32 18.18
CA LEU A 720 51.88 17.05 19.40
C LEU A 720 52.77 16.84 20.64
N SER A 721 53.96 16.25 20.49
CA SER A 721 54.70 15.73 21.66
C SER A 721 55.15 16.81 22.63
N GLY A 722 54.79 16.63 23.91
CA GLY A 722 55.08 17.57 25.00
C GLY A 722 54.42 18.95 24.81
N GLN A 723 53.38 19.07 23.99
CA GLN A 723 52.62 20.31 23.80
C GLN A 723 51.31 20.28 24.59
N ASP A 724 50.81 21.48 24.91
CA ASP A 724 49.43 21.69 25.34
C ASP A 724 48.53 21.76 24.10
N VAL A 725 47.67 20.75 23.92
CA VAL A 725 46.81 20.58 22.74
C VAL A 725 45.41 21.07 23.04
N GLN A 726 44.90 21.93 22.16
CA GLN A 726 43.46 22.23 22.09
C GLN A 726 42.79 21.26 21.13
N ILE A 727 41.72 20.65 21.59
CA ILE A 727 40.92 19.70 20.81
C ILE A 727 39.63 20.38 20.42
N THR A 728 39.29 20.36 19.15
CA THR A 728 37.98 20.80 18.67
C THR A 728 37.35 19.68 17.87
N PHE A 729 36.10 19.36 18.18
CA PHE A 729 35.36 18.25 17.60
C PHE A 729 34.03 18.73 17.04
N SER A 730 33.82 18.49 15.74
CA SER A 730 32.56 18.79 15.03
C SER A 730 32.00 17.49 14.45
N ASP A 731 30.83 17.06 14.94
CA ASP A 731 30.09 15.92 14.37
C ASP A 731 28.60 15.99 14.78
N LYS A 732 27.71 15.95 13.79
CA LYS A 732 26.24 15.97 14.00
C LYS A 732 25.67 14.62 14.48
N TYR A 733 26.42 13.53 14.36
CA TYR A 733 25.91 12.18 14.60
C TYR A 733 26.33 11.56 15.94
N VAL A 734 26.77 12.37 16.90
CA VAL A 734 27.16 11.90 18.24
C VAL A 734 25.93 11.64 19.10
N ASN A 735 25.15 10.65 18.71
CA ASN A 735 23.85 10.34 19.28
C ASN A 735 23.81 8.97 19.98
N SER A 736 24.91 8.21 19.96
CA SER A 736 25.01 6.85 20.53
C SER A 736 26.16 6.73 21.53
N ALA A 737 26.09 5.77 22.45
CA ALA A 737 27.18 5.50 23.39
C ALA A 737 28.47 5.08 22.67
N LEU A 738 28.37 4.34 21.57
CA LEU A 738 29.52 3.95 20.75
C LEU A 738 30.23 5.19 20.17
N ALA A 739 29.49 6.14 19.61
CA ALA A 739 30.07 7.38 19.07
C ALA A 739 30.83 8.18 20.15
N CYS A 740 30.24 8.27 21.36
CA CYS A 740 30.86 8.94 22.50
C CYS A 740 32.17 8.27 22.91
N LEU A 741 32.16 6.94 23.08
CA LEU A 741 33.34 6.17 23.47
C LEU A 741 34.44 6.27 22.39
N MET A 742 34.09 6.13 21.11
CA MET A 742 35.07 6.19 20.02
C MET A 742 35.78 7.54 19.95
N PHE A 743 35.08 8.67 20.09
CA PHE A 743 35.73 9.98 20.17
C PHE A 743 36.68 10.08 21.37
N VAL A 744 36.20 9.74 22.57
CA VAL A 744 36.95 9.91 23.82
C VAL A 744 38.20 9.02 23.85
N TYR A 745 38.07 7.76 23.44
CA TYR A 745 39.20 6.83 23.42
C TYR A 745 40.17 7.08 22.27
N LEU A 746 39.71 7.63 21.13
CA LEU A 746 40.62 8.11 20.08
C LEU A 746 41.54 9.20 20.62
N VAL A 747 40.96 10.20 21.29
CA VAL A 747 41.73 11.29 21.92
C VAL A 747 42.66 10.73 23.01
N LYS A 748 42.17 9.82 23.85
CA LYS A 748 42.97 9.19 24.92
C LYS A 748 44.17 8.46 24.35
N GLU A 749 43.94 7.62 23.34
CA GLU A 749 44.99 6.84 22.68
C GLU A 749 46.03 7.75 22.04
N MET A 750 45.60 8.77 21.29
CA MET A 750 46.53 9.75 20.70
C MET A 750 47.32 10.50 21.78
N ARG A 751 46.70 10.90 22.88
CA ARG A 751 47.39 11.52 24.02
C ARG A 751 48.47 10.61 24.58
N ASP A 752 48.13 9.34 24.78
CA ASP A 752 49.01 8.35 25.37
C ASP A 752 50.14 7.94 24.40
N LEU A 753 49.89 7.92 23.08
CA LEU A 753 50.89 7.66 22.04
C LEU A 753 51.87 8.83 21.88
N PHE A 754 51.34 10.04 21.68
CA PHE A 754 52.15 11.21 21.33
C PHE A 754 52.66 11.99 22.56
N LYS A 755 52.23 11.64 23.78
CA LYS A 755 52.66 12.22 25.06
C LYS A 755 52.40 13.73 25.14
N PHE A 756 51.16 14.14 24.87
CA PHE A 756 50.73 15.54 24.99
C PHE A 756 49.79 15.76 26.19
N THR A 757 49.59 17.02 26.58
CA THR A 757 48.64 17.45 27.60
C THR A 757 47.43 18.09 26.94
N ILE A 758 46.21 17.84 27.46
CA ILE A 758 44.98 18.42 26.93
C ILE A 758 44.74 19.75 27.64
N ARG A 759 44.70 20.85 26.88
CA ARG A 759 44.43 22.19 27.41
C ARG A 759 42.93 22.43 27.58
N ASP A 760 42.19 22.21 26.50
CA ASP A 760 40.75 22.42 26.41
C ASP A 760 40.15 21.53 25.32
N ILE A 761 38.87 21.17 25.48
CA ILE A 761 38.09 20.41 24.51
C ILE A 761 36.83 21.21 24.17
N ASN A 762 36.71 21.62 22.91
CA ASN A 762 35.57 22.36 22.39
C ASN A 762 34.71 21.45 21.50
N LEU A 763 33.44 21.31 21.85
CA LEU A 763 32.48 20.45 21.17
C LEU A 763 31.52 21.30 20.34
N GLN A 764 31.46 21.04 19.04
CA GLN A 764 30.50 21.61 18.11
C GLN A 764 29.52 20.49 17.69
N LEU A 765 28.40 20.38 18.41
CA LEU A 765 27.39 19.32 18.23
C LEU A 765 26.08 19.92 17.71
N GLU A 766 25.18 19.10 17.17
CA GLU A 766 23.85 19.57 16.71
C GLU A 766 22.96 19.94 17.90
N SER A 767 22.26 21.09 17.84
CA SER A 767 21.41 21.64 18.92
C SER A 767 20.02 21.00 19.08
N ASN A 768 19.60 20.09 18.18
CA ASN A 768 18.22 19.60 18.15
C ASN A 768 17.87 18.65 19.32
N ASP A 769 17.29 19.22 20.39
CA ASP A 769 16.83 18.51 21.58
C ASP A 769 15.43 17.83 21.42
N ASP A 770 14.74 18.04 20.30
CA ASP A 770 13.33 17.62 20.12
C ASP A 770 13.13 16.17 19.61
N LYS A 771 14.19 15.49 19.14
CA LYS A 771 14.06 14.13 18.60
C LYS A 771 14.06 13.08 19.71
N THR A 772 12.91 12.45 19.94
CA THR A 772 12.76 11.31 20.85
C THR A 772 12.76 10.00 20.07
N TYR A 773 13.65 9.07 20.43
CA TYR A 773 13.72 7.75 19.80
C TYR A 773 13.08 6.67 20.69
N PRO A 774 12.49 5.61 20.10
CA PRO A 774 12.05 4.43 20.86
C PRO A 774 13.23 3.84 21.67
N TRP A 775 13.01 3.64 22.96
CA TRP A 775 14.05 3.31 23.93
C TRP A 775 13.82 1.94 24.60
N ASP A 776 14.87 1.13 24.65
CA ASP A 776 14.94 -0.18 25.31
C ASP A 776 16.38 -0.39 25.80
N VAL A 777 16.57 -0.84 27.04
CA VAL A 777 17.88 -1.15 27.63
C VAL A 777 18.62 -2.27 26.89
N ASN A 778 17.91 -3.15 26.18
CA ASN A 778 18.50 -4.22 25.37
C ASN A 778 19.01 -3.72 24.01
N LYS A 779 18.73 -2.46 23.65
CA LYS A 779 19.18 -1.84 22.40
C LYS A 779 20.71 -1.79 22.38
N LYS A 780 21.29 -1.92 21.18
CA LYS A 780 22.74 -1.90 20.98
C LYS A 780 23.31 -0.50 21.17
N ILE A 781 24.52 -0.40 21.69
CA ILE A 781 25.19 0.89 21.98
C ILE A 781 25.53 1.69 20.72
N SER A 782 25.45 1.07 19.53
CA SER A 782 25.56 1.74 18.23
C SER A 782 24.28 2.46 17.81
N MET A 783 23.16 2.21 18.47
CA MET A 783 21.89 2.88 18.20
C MET A 783 21.75 4.14 19.06
N ASN A 784 20.95 5.10 18.60
CA ASN A 784 20.76 6.37 19.30
C ASN A 784 20.20 6.20 20.72
N PHE A 785 20.67 7.07 21.63
CA PHE A 785 20.05 7.40 22.91
C PHE A 785 18.59 7.83 22.74
N ALA A 786 17.81 7.85 23.82
CA ALA A 786 16.42 8.28 23.75
C ALA A 786 16.31 9.76 23.36
N THR A 787 17.27 10.58 23.81
CA THR A 787 17.35 12.02 23.52
C THR A 787 18.79 12.48 23.28
N ALA A 788 18.96 13.58 22.52
CA ALA A 788 20.27 14.21 22.34
C ALA A 788 20.89 14.67 23.68
N GLY A 789 20.07 15.11 24.63
CA GLY A 789 20.52 15.50 25.97
C GLY A 789 21.09 14.34 26.80
N GLU A 790 20.65 13.10 26.59
CA GLU A 790 21.28 11.92 27.20
C GLU A 790 22.65 11.62 26.59
N ALA A 791 22.76 11.67 25.26
CA ALA A 791 24.03 11.48 24.56
C ALA A 791 25.07 12.53 25.00
N ARG A 792 24.69 13.80 25.10
CA ARG A 792 25.57 14.88 25.58
C ARG A 792 26.04 14.66 27.01
N ARG A 793 25.14 14.25 27.92
CA ARG A 793 25.51 13.93 29.31
C ARG A 793 26.51 12.78 29.37
N TYR A 794 26.23 11.70 28.64
CA TYR A 794 27.13 10.55 28.57
C TYR A 794 28.50 10.93 28.00
N LEU A 795 28.54 11.71 26.92
CA LEU A 795 29.79 12.22 26.33
C LEU A 795 30.58 13.07 27.33
N ALA A 796 29.93 14.00 28.02
CA ALA A 796 30.58 14.86 29.02
C ALA A 796 31.15 14.02 30.18
N ASP A 797 30.40 13.03 30.67
CA ASP A 797 30.84 12.10 31.72
C ASP A 797 32.04 11.26 31.23
N CYS A 798 32.01 10.73 30.00
CA CYS A 798 33.13 10.01 29.42
C CYS A 798 34.38 10.89 29.31
N ILE A 799 34.26 12.12 28.81
CA ILE A 799 35.38 13.07 28.71
C ILE A 799 35.98 13.33 30.10
N LYS A 800 35.14 13.62 31.10
CA LYS A 800 35.59 13.87 32.47
C LYS A 800 36.27 12.67 33.09
N ASN A 801 35.68 11.48 32.97
CA ASN A 801 36.16 10.26 33.62
C ASN A 801 37.42 9.68 32.93
N VAL A 802 37.53 9.80 31.61
CA VAL A 802 38.61 9.17 30.83
C VAL A 802 39.75 10.14 30.54
N LEU A 803 39.45 11.39 30.21
CA LEU A 803 40.44 12.40 29.84
C LEU A 803 40.82 13.33 30.99
N GLY A 804 39.99 13.42 32.04
CA GLY A 804 40.27 14.23 33.23
C GLY A 804 40.10 15.73 33.03
N VAL A 805 39.39 16.15 31.97
CA VAL A 805 39.12 17.55 31.63
C VAL A 805 37.62 17.78 31.47
N GLU A 806 37.16 19.02 31.60
CA GLU A 806 35.79 19.40 31.25
C GLU A 806 35.76 19.95 29.83
N ALA A 807 34.73 19.58 29.06
CA ALA A 807 34.54 20.05 27.70
C ALA A 807 33.57 21.22 27.65
N GLU A 808 33.87 22.20 26.80
CA GLU A 808 33.01 23.34 26.50
C GLU A 808 32.19 23.04 25.23
N VAL A 809 30.86 23.21 25.29
CA VAL A 809 30.00 23.09 24.11
C VAL A 809 29.87 24.47 23.48
N LEU A 810 30.31 24.61 22.23
CA LEU A 810 30.26 25.87 21.50
C LEU A 810 28.81 26.20 21.08
N PRO A 811 28.45 27.50 21.01
CA PRO A 811 27.07 27.95 20.74
C PRO A 811 26.64 27.82 19.27
N PHE A 812 27.51 27.31 18.40
CA PHE A 812 27.24 27.13 16.97
C PHE A 812 27.05 25.65 16.66
N ASN A 813 26.08 25.32 15.80
CA ASN A 813 25.80 23.94 15.40
C ASN A 813 26.97 23.30 14.67
N ALA A 814 27.12 21.98 14.81
CA ALA A 814 28.04 21.18 14.01
C ALA A 814 27.87 21.50 12.52
N THR A 815 28.99 21.79 11.84
CA THR A 815 29.01 21.88 10.38
C THR A 815 28.88 20.48 9.77
N HIS A 816 28.52 20.37 8.48
CA HIS A 816 28.46 19.06 7.79
C HIS A 816 29.82 18.36 7.74
N HIS A 817 30.92 19.12 7.82
CA HIS A 817 32.26 18.59 7.92
C HIS A 817 32.48 17.97 9.32
N ARG A 818 32.76 16.67 9.32
CA ARG A 818 32.98 15.86 10.53
C ARG A 818 34.47 15.77 10.78
N TRP A 819 34.94 16.32 11.89
CA TRP A 819 36.38 16.40 12.13
C TRP A 819 36.75 16.49 13.60
N ILE A 820 37.91 15.94 13.90
CA ILE A 820 38.61 16.10 15.17
C ILE A 820 39.92 16.80 14.89
N ARG A 821 40.10 18.01 15.43
CA ARG A 821 41.28 18.84 15.23
C ARG A 821 42.06 18.98 16.52
N LEU A 822 43.33 18.62 16.48
CA LEU A 822 44.31 18.80 17.54
C LEU A 822 45.21 19.97 17.14
N THR A 823 45.09 21.10 17.85
CA THR A 823 45.80 22.34 17.55
C THR A 823 46.86 22.63 18.60
N THR A 824 48.08 22.92 18.15
CA THR A 824 49.22 23.35 18.98
C THR A 824 49.89 24.58 18.38
N ALA A 825 50.85 25.17 19.12
CA ALA A 825 51.72 26.21 18.57
C ALA A 825 52.60 25.71 17.41
N ARG A 826 52.80 24.39 17.30
CA ARG A 826 53.65 23.74 16.29
C ARG A 826 52.87 23.25 15.07
N GLY A 827 51.55 23.38 15.04
CA GLY A 827 50.74 22.97 13.91
C GLY A 827 49.38 22.40 14.30
N VAL A 828 48.75 21.74 13.33
CA VAL A 828 47.42 21.16 13.42
C VAL A 828 47.45 19.73 12.87
N VAL A 829 46.82 18.80 13.59
CA VAL A 829 46.51 17.45 13.11
C VAL A 829 45.01 17.28 13.12
N GLU A 830 44.43 16.92 12.00
CA GLU A 830 42.98 16.80 11.84
C GLU A 830 42.59 15.44 11.25
N ILE A 831 41.60 14.79 11.85
CA ILE A 831 41.06 13.50 11.42
C ILE A 831 39.60 13.71 11.02
N ARG A 832 39.24 13.37 9.78
CA ARG A 832 37.88 13.48 9.24
C ARG A 832 37.33 12.10 8.85
N PRO A 833 36.44 11.49 9.66
CA PRO A 833 35.70 10.32 9.24
C PRO A 833 34.53 10.71 8.32
N ASP A 834 34.40 10.05 7.16
CA ASP A 834 33.37 10.42 6.17
C ASP A 834 31.95 10.24 6.73
N HIS A 835 31.67 9.15 7.45
CA HIS A 835 30.34 8.86 8.01
C HIS A 835 30.17 9.23 9.50
N GLY A 836 31.05 10.08 10.03
CA GLY A 836 31.08 10.44 11.45
C GLY A 836 31.89 9.47 12.30
N ILE A 837 32.09 9.82 13.57
CA ILE A 837 33.14 9.18 14.39
C ILE A 837 32.95 7.66 14.59
N SER A 838 31.71 7.20 14.58
CA SER A 838 31.33 5.77 14.60
C SER A 838 30.67 5.29 13.30
N GLY A 839 30.70 6.10 12.23
CA GLY A 839 30.12 5.74 10.95
C GLY A 839 30.77 4.49 10.37
N GLY A 840 29.98 3.53 9.90
CA GLY A 840 30.47 2.23 9.44
C GLY A 840 30.79 1.22 10.54
N TRP A 841 30.75 1.61 11.82
CA TRP A 841 31.07 0.76 12.96
C TRP A 841 29.81 0.40 13.78
N TYR A 842 29.71 -0.85 14.23
CA TYR A 842 28.67 -1.30 15.14
C TYR A 842 29.23 -2.14 16.28
N SER A 843 28.54 -2.19 17.42
CA SER A 843 28.92 -3.05 18.54
C SER A 843 27.81 -4.00 18.94
N LYS A 844 28.18 -5.19 19.41
CA LYS A 844 27.25 -6.21 19.92
C LYS A 844 26.80 -5.90 21.36
N MET A 845 27.44 -4.97 22.05
CA MET A 845 27.07 -4.58 23.42
C MET A 845 25.74 -3.81 23.43
N SER A 846 24.99 -3.93 24.52
CA SER A 846 23.74 -3.21 24.75
C SER A 846 23.88 -2.14 25.84
N TYR A 847 22.92 -1.22 25.88
CA TYR A 847 22.82 -0.18 26.90
C TYR A 847 22.62 -0.72 28.33
N PHE A 848 22.34 -2.02 28.49
CA PHE A 848 22.25 -2.68 29.80
C PHE A 848 23.53 -2.53 30.65
N ASN A 849 24.71 -2.49 30.01
CA ASN A 849 26.01 -2.38 30.69
C ASN A 849 26.63 -0.98 30.58
N LEU A 850 25.82 0.07 30.36
CA LEU A 850 26.31 1.41 29.98
C LEU A 850 27.41 1.98 30.90
N ASN A 851 27.32 1.71 32.21
CA ASN A 851 28.27 2.21 33.22
C ASN A 851 29.60 1.43 33.25
N ASP A 852 29.64 0.22 32.68
CA ASP A 852 30.81 -0.65 32.66
C ASP A 852 31.55 -0.59 31.30
N LEU A 853 31.07 0.24 30.37
CA LEU A 853 31.69 0.38 29.04
C LEU A 853 32.96 1.22 29.13
N ASP A 854 34.03 0.72 28.53
CA ASP A 854 35.32 1.39 28.46
C ASP A 854 36.00 1.12 27.10
N GLY A 855 37.32 1.31 27.03
CA GLY A 855 38.10 1.10 25.82
C GLY A 855 38.16 -0.36 25.35
N SER A 856 37.73 -1.34 26.17
CA SER A 856 37.69 -2.75 25.80
C SER A 856 36.52 -3.11 24.88
N VAL A 857 35.59 -2.18 24.65
CA VAL A 857 34.47 -2.36 23.72
C VAL A 857 34.99 -2.67 22.32
N GLN A 858 34.46 -3.75 21.73
CA GLN A 858 34.73 -4.10 20.33
C GLN A 858 33.73 -3.43 19.40
N ALA A 859 34.27 -2.87 18.31
CA ALA A 859 33.52 -2.33 17.19
C ALA A 859 33.83 -3.13 15.92
N PHE A 860 32.77 -3.54 15.21
CA PHE A 860 32.84 -4.33 14.00
C PHE A 860 32.41 -3.46 12.82
N LYS A 861 33.05 -3.65 11.66
CA LYS A 861 32.63 -3.02 10.41
C LYS A 861 31.25 -3.55 10.01
N SER A 862 30.31 -2.67 9.72
CA SER A 862 28.94 -3.05 9.33
C SER A 862 28.94 -3.83 8.02
N ASN A 863 28.08 -4.87 7.93
CA ASN A 863 27.87 -5.63 6.70
C ASN A 863 27.09 -4.85 5.63
N THR A 864 26.54 -3.68 5.98
CA THR A 864 25.67 -2.85 5.12
C THR A 864 26.36 -1.60 4.59
N ASP A 865 27.57 -1.27 5.06
CA ASP A 865 28.30 -0.08 4.62
C ASP A 865 29.45 -0.49 3.72
N ASP A 866 29.52 0.15 2.55
CA ASP A 866 30.74 0.20 1.75
C ASP A 866 31.84 0.93 2.57
N GLU A 867 33.09 0.63 2.23
CA GLU A 867 34.35 1.11 2.81
C GLU A 867 34.32 2.33 3.78
N ILE A 868 34.86 2.18 5.00
CA ILE A 868 34.96 3.28 5.98
C ILE A 868 36.12 4.21 5.60
N LEU A 869 35.79 5.36 5.03
CA LEU A 869 36.73 6.36 4.50
C LEU A 869 37.15 7.39 5.57
N TYR A 870 38.44 7.68 5.61
CA TYR A 870 39.02 8.72 6.46
C TYR A 870 39.90 9.68 5.65
N TYR A 871 39.92 10.93 6.09
CA TYR A 871 40.94 11.92 5.70
C TYR A 871 41.76 12.30 6.93
N VAL A 872 43.08 12.34 6.80
CA VAL A 872 43.99 12.84 7.85
C VAL A 872 44.81 13.99 7.28
N ILE A 873 44.74 15.14 7.94
CA ILE A 873 45.40 16.38 7.53
C ILE A 873 46.45 16.71 8.58
N ILE A 874 47.71 16.88 8.16
CA ILE A 874 48.84 17.23 9.02
C ILE A 874 49.42 18.54 8.49
N LYS A 875 49.38 19.58 9.32
CA LYS A 875 49.81 20.93 8.98
C LYS A 875 50.77 21.47 10.04
N PRO A 876 52.09 21.38 9.85
CA PRO A 876 53.07 22.03 10.71
C PRO A 876 52.89 23.56 10.71
N ALA A 877 53.16 24.22 11.82
CA ALA A 877 53.26 25.67 11.90
C ALA A 877 54.54 26.13 11.20
N ARG A 878 54.47 27.29 10.53
CA ARG A 878 55.61 27.91 9.86
C ARG A 878 56.57 28.58 10.82
#